data_AF-A0A956VBV5-F1
#
_entry.id   AF-A0A956VBV5-F1
#
_cell.length_a   1.000
_cell.length_b   1.000
_cell.length_c   1.000
_cell.angle_alpha   90.00
_cell.angle_beta   90.00
_cell.angle_gamma   90.00
#
_symmetry.space_group_name_H-M   'P 1'
#
loop_
_entity.id
_entity.type
_entity.pdbx_description
1 polymer ?
#
loop_
_entity_poly.entity_id
_entity_poly.type
_entity_poly.pdbx_seq_one_letter_code
_entity_poly.pdbx_strand_id
1 'polypeptide(L)'
;MTFKRSLWLFAVMSLLFLTACPQPQPPVTVVIPDTTKVADSSTRDVLTSFDMASGDMHFAKMTPFLEALKTNDVLVSEPSEAAPYGYLRRVVDIHKDAKGVQLKTAVAGLADAINEGEFHAEGDFHADDLLATETYYPNITMGAIKQDELTTTNLLPGYDFFISFDQTLLDVNTKGVKVKVKVSGEVNLKSGYNVSSRIKPCKKLPPTCVEFTATMGFDENVKIAISGEANVKLGKEFKVGEFYFKPIILVVGVVPVVFQPTLAVYLGASGELNLKFEYGVSDRVVAQLGAKWNGKSWEDISAVDVQLKTLSEVNLDDAFNAELYVKPTSALLLYGVAGPTATLQPGLKMTASPNRDPFWQLDAVLKGSIGFGLELPLAGHLTNHEVELFNKTITLKKSPNLAPKITLFKNPAKADLGKPYYLLDLRPEGLCGAFFCVKDPEGGVLKVRLFSSLEGELPAGGEYSFKVEGMHAITITATDPLGNTTQAVLNLSVVNAPPDILFSYFDKTVAQGVPYFVNVSANDLNSGKLGCSSLRWSVQDPDVLTTELGASVGCNVNIIFGQMGQRSVNLSASDPQGAKTQKTLNVTVTEPPLIKPPGVGFMKIFNSRSGEVVQTGDKVRYGDLLNLSVAVTNPDNLPIEYSWYVSAGEKFEKIGDQPTMVWAAGYPIGEGSNVRILLHVYWGDPKHQPDQRLDFSVGVNGPR
;
A
#
# COMPACT_ATOMS: atom_id res chain seq x y z
N MET A 1 42.30 -11.14 -4.32
CA MET A 1 42.92 -12.12 -5.25
C MET A 1 42.17 -12.22 -6.60
N THR A 2 41.53 -11.14 -7.07
CA THR A 2 40.54 -11.18 -8.17
C THR A 2 40.90 -10.29 -9.37
N PHE A 3 42.15 -9.84 -9.48
CA PHE A 3 42.61 -8.97 -10.57
C PHE A 3 43.05 -9.71 -11.85
N LYS A 4 43.12 -11.05 -11.84
CA LYS A 4 43.59 -11.86 -12.98
C LYS A 4 42.48 -12.42 -13.90
N ARG A 5 41.20 -12.27 -13.54
CA ARG A 5 40.08 -12.79 -14.36
C ARG A 5 39.53 -11.80 -15.40
N SER A 6 39.84 -10.50 -15.28
CA SER A 6 39.33 -9.45 -16.19
C SER A 6 40.03 -9.42 -17.55
N LEU A 7 41.31 -9.82 -17.63
CA LEU A 7 42.03 -9.89 -18.92
C LEU A 7 41.60 -11.08 -19.80
N TRP A 8 40.92 -12.09 -19.23
CA TRP A 8 40.56 -13.30 -19.95
C TRP A 8 39.22 -13.20 -20.72
N LEU A 9 38.30 -12.28 -20.37
CA LEU A 9 37.05 -12.13 -21.14
C LEU A 9 37.24 -11.39 -22.47
N PHE A 10 38.13 -10.39 -22.54
CA PHE A 10 38.52 -9.76 -23.81
C PHE A 10 39.26 -10.74 -24.75
N ALA A 11 40.01 -11.69 -24.20
CA ALA A 11 40.73 -12.69 -24.98
C ALA A 11 39.86 -13.90 -25.41
N VAL A 12 38.86 -14.30 -24.61
CA VAL A 12 38.06 -15.51 -24.89
C VAL A 12 36.86 -15.24 -25.81
N MET A 13 36.31 -14.03 -25.84
CA MET A 13 35.26 -13.68 -26.82
C MET A 13 35.82 -13.42 -28.23
N SER A 14 37.15 -13.19 -28.31
CA SER A 14 37.93 -13.19 -29.55
C SER A 14 38.30 -14.61 -30.04
N LEU A 15 38.10 -15.66 -29.22
CA LEU A 15 38.62 -17.02 -29.50
C LEU A 15 37.57 -18.04 -29.99
N LEU A 16 36.27 -17.70 -30.06
CA LEU A 16 35.24 -18.60 -30.60
C LEU A 16 35.09 -18.53 -32.15
N PHE A 17 35.99 -17.83 -32.84
CA PHE A 17 36.11 -17.83 -34.30
C PHE A 17 37.48 -18.34 -34.81
N LEU A 18 38.15 -19.24 -34.09
CA LEU A 18 39.43 -19.83 -34.51
C LEU A 18 39.33 -21.33 -34.85
N THR A 19 38.45 -21.70 -35.78
CA THR A 19 38.68 -22.85 -36.69
C THR A 19 37.94 -22.68 -38.01
N ALA A 20 38.27 -21.62 -38.75
CA ALA A 20 38.19 -21.64 -40.20
C ALA A 20 39.28 -20.71 -40.71
N CYS A 21 40.25 -21.26 -41.44
CA CYS A 21 41.15 -20.46 -42.26
C CYS A 21 40.26 -19.47 -43.06
N PRO A 22 40.44 -18.14 -42.97
CA PRO A 22 39.62 -17.24 -43.76
C PRO A 22 39.94 -17.58 -45.22
N GLN A 23 38.98 -18.19 -45.92
CA GLN A 23 39.08 -18.26 -47.37
C GLN A 23 39.26 -16.83 -47.86
N PRO A 24 40.24 -16.53 -48.74
CA PRO A 24 40.37 -15.21 -49.31
C PRO A 24 39.03 -14.86 -49.95
N GLN A 25 38.33 -13.88 -49.37
CA GLN A 25 37.08 -13.39 -49.93
C GLN A 25 37.40 -12.86 -51.34
N PRO A 26 36.59 -13.18 -52.35
CA PRO A 26 36.80 -12.64 -53.68
C PRO A 26 36.87 -11.11 -53.61
N PRO A 27 37.72 -10.45 -54.41
CA PRO A 27 37.85 -9.00 -54.38
C PRO A 27 36.48 -8.36 -54.60
N VAL A 28 36.12 -7.42 -53.72
CA VAL A 28 34.81 -6.78 -53.79
C VAL A 28 34.78 -5.83 -54.96
N THR A 29 33.91 -6.13 -55.92
CA THR A 29 33.66 -5.26 -57.08
C THR A 29 32.94 -4.01 -56.59
N VAL A 30 33.54 -2.84 -56.83
CA VAL A 30 32.89 -1.55 -56.58
C VAL A 30 32.39 -0.99 -57.92
N VAL A 31 31.10 -0.69 -58.01
CA VAL A 31 30.44 -0.13 -59.20
C VAL A 31 29.79 1.19 -58.83
N ILE A 32 30.34 2.28 -59.36
CA ILE A 32 29.82 3.64 -59.17
C ILE A 32 29.11 4.08 -60.46
N PRO A 33 27.82 4.48 -60.41
CA PRO A 33 27.11 5.05 -61.55
C PRO A 33 27.79 6.31 -62.11
N ASP A 34 27.74 6.51 -63.43
CA ASP A 34 28.23 7.73 -64.07
C ASP A 34 27.46 8.99 -63.60
N THR A 35 26.24 8.82 -63.09
CA THR A 35 25.42 9.90 -62.50
C THR A 35 25.94 10.36 -61.14
N THR A 36 26.86 9.63 -60.51
CA THR A 36 27.47 9.99 -59.23
C THR A 36 28.59 11.00 -59.47
N LYS A 37 28.45 12.21 -58.94
CA LYS A 37 29.40 13.32 -59.11
C LYS A 37 29.99 13.70 -57.75
N VAL A 38 31.28 13.44 -57.56
CA VAL A 38 32.01 13.75 -56.32
C VAL A 38 32.65 15.13 -56.45
N ALA A 39 32.25 16.07 -55.60
CA ALA A 39 32.73 17.45 -55.65
C ALA A 39 34.23 17.52 -55.31
N ASP A 40 35.02 18.15 -56.19
CA ASP A 40 36.43 18.43 -55.95
C ASP A 40 36.64 19.55 -54.92
N SER A 41 37.87 19.71 -54.43
CA SER A 41 38.21 20.75 -53.43
C SER A 41 37.85 22.15 -53.92
N SER A 42 38.14 22.47 -55.18
CA SER A 42 37.85 23.80 -55.74
C SER A 42 36.36 24.14 -55.78
N THR A 43 35.50 23.12 -55.91
CA THR A 43 34.05 23.26 -55.89
C THR A 43 33.52 23.37 -54.46
N ARG A 44 34.10 22.63 -53.51
CA ARG A 44 33.76 22.75 -52.09
C ARG A 44 34.15 24.11 -51.52
N ASP A 45 35.31 24.63 -51.88
CA ASP A 45 35.82 25.93 -51.41
C ASP A 45 34.94 27.11 -51.85
N VAL A 46 34.12 26.92 -52.90
CA VAL A 46 33.21 27.96 -53.39
C VAL A 46 31.77 27.73 -52.96
N LEU A 47 31.45 26.64 -52.27
CA LEU A 47 30.16 26.45 -51.63
C LEU A 47 30.07 27.40 -50.44
N THR A 48 29.14 28.34 -50.52
CA THR A 48 28.96 29.39 -49.49
C THR A 48 27.89 29.06 -48.48
N SER A 49 26.87 28.28 -48.87
CA SER A 49 25.84 27.81 -47.95
C SER A 49 25.19 26.54 -48.48
N PHE A 50 24.88 25.64 -47.56
CA PHE A 50 24.05 24.48 -47.80
C PHE A 50 22.97 24.39 -46.71
N ASP A 51 21.71 24.51 -47.10
CA ASP A 51 20.58 24.20 -46.23
C ASP A 51 20.23 22.71 -46.38
N MET A 52 20.51 21.94 -45.34
CA MET A 52 20.27 20.49 -45.33
C MET A 52 18.78 20.13 -45.42
N ALA A 53 17.91 20.95 -44.85
CA ALA A 53 16.47 20.71 -44.78
C ALA A 53 15.79 21.00 -46.12
N SER A 54 16.03 22.18 -46.70
CA SER A 54 15.46 22.54 -48.01
C SER A 54 16.21 21.90 -49.18
N GLY A 55 17.49 21.58 -48.98
CA GLY A 55 18.38 21.13 -50.05
C GLY A 55 18.91 22.23 -50.95
N ASP A 56 18.73 23.49 -50.57
CA ASP A 56 19.25 24.63 -51.32
C ASP A 56 20.76 24.76 -51.10
N MET A 57 21.51 24.85 -52.19
CA MET A 57 22.96 25.03 -52.16
C MET A 57 23.35 26.26 -52.96
N HIS A 58 24.24 27.09 -52.43
CA HIS A 58 24.71 28.31 -53.08
C HIS A 58 26.22 28.29 -53.23
N PHE A 59 26.70 28.39 -54.47
CA PHE A 59 28.11 28.46 -54.81
C PHE A 59 28.44 29.86 -55.32
N ALA A 60 29.51 30.47 -54.79
CA ALA A 60 29.93 31.84 -55.11
C ALA A 60 30.33 32.03 -56.58
N LYS A 61 30.78 30.97 -57.24
CA LYS A 61 31.20 31.02 -58.65
C LYS A 61 31.02 29.67 -59.33
N MET A 62 30.99 29.72 -60.67
CA MET A 62 31.01 28.52 -61.50
C MET A 62 32.37 27.83 -61.42
N THR A 63 32.37 26.49 -61.43
CA THR A 63 33.55 25.64 -61.56
C THR A 63 33.34 24.65 -62.72
N PRO A 64 34.41 24.07 -63.31
CA PRO A 64 34.26 23.06 -64.35
C PRO A 64 33.37 21.88 -63.94
N PHE A 65 33.41 21.51 -62.66
CA PHE A 65 32.53 20.49 -62.08
C PHE A 65 31.04 20.92 -62.15
N LEU A 66 30.73 22.16 -61.73
CA LEU A 66 29.37 22.70 -61.75
C LEU A 66 28.84 22.92 -63.18
N GLU A 67 29.72 23.17 -64.16
CA GLU A 67 29.35 23.25 -65.58
C GLU A 67 28.90 21.90 -66.14
N ALA A 68 29.55 20.81 -65.70
CA ALA A 68 29.27 19.45 -66.16
C ALA A 68 28.07 18.79 -65.46
N LEU A 69 27.59 19.39 -64.36
CA LEU A 69 26.50 18.86 -63.54
C LEU A 69 25.16 18.93 -64.26
N LYS A 70 24.38 17.84 -64.19
CA LYS A 70 23.05 17.71 -64.79
C LYS A 70 21.98 17.46 -63.74
N THR A 71 20.74 17.80 -64.08
CA THR A 71 19.59 17.38 -63.28
C THR A 71 19.55 15.85 -63.18
N ASN A 72 19.14 15.33 -62.02
CA ASN A 72 19.16 13.92 -61.62
C ASN A 72 20.54 13.32 -61.31
N ASP A 73 21.65 14.07 -61.49
CA ASP A 73 22.94 13.64 -60.95
C ASP A 73 22.88 13.53 -59.43
N VAL A 74 23.64 12.57 -58.88
CA VAL A 74 23.79 12.36 -57.44
C VAL A 74 25.10 13.03 -57.03
N LEU A 75 24.97 14.19 -56.41
CA LEU A 75 26.06 15.03 -55.95
C LEU A 75 26.52 14.58 -54.56
N VAL A 76 27.81 14.27 -54.42
CA VAL A 76 28.42 13.77 -53.19
C VAL A 76 29.63 14.61 -52.81
N SER A 77 29.85 14.83 -51.52
CA SER A 77 31.04 15.52 -51.03
C SER A 77 31.45 15.05 -49.64
N GLU A 78 32.75 15.08 -49.41
CA GLU A 78 33.34 15.11 -48.08
C GLU A 78 33.04 16.46 -47.36
N PRO A 79 33.31 16.56 -46.05
CA PRO A 79 33.11 17.80 -45.29
C PRO A 79 33.76 19.05 -45.89
N SER A 80 33.09 20.18 -45.73
CA SER A 80 33.57 21.52 -46.11
C SER A 80 33.04 22.56 -45.11
N GLU A 81 33.50 23.81 -45.19
CA GLU A 81 33.06 24.87 -44.27
C GLU A 81 31.55 25.10 -44.30
N ALA A 82 30.95 25.19 -45.50
CA ALA A 82 29.51 25.38 -45.68
C ALA A 82 28.69 24.09 -45.54
N ALA A 83 29.33 22.91 -45.57
CA ALA A 83 28.71 21.61 -45.33
C ALA A 83 29.60 20.76 -44.41
N PRO A 84 29.55 20.99 -43.08
CA PRO A 84 30.47 20.36 -42.11
C PRO A 84 30.39 18.83 -42.04
N TYR A 85 29.30 18.24 -42.53
CA TYR A 85 29.08 16.79 -42.56
C TYR A 85 29.11 16.21 -43.98
N GLY A 86 29.57 17.00 -44.96
CA GLY A 86 29.45 16.68 -46.37
C GLY A 86 27.99 16.69 -46.83
N TYR A 87 27.73 16.06 -47.97
CA TYR A 87 26.37 15.90 -48.49
C TYR A 87 26.27 14.73 -49.46
N LEU A 88 25.08 14.13 -49.51
CA LEU A 88 24.65 13.17 -50.52
C LEU A 88 23.26 13.57 -50.99
N ARG A 89 23.19 14.20 -52.17
CA ARG A 89 21.97 14.83 -52.66
C ARG A 89 21.76 14.58 -54.14
N ARG A 90 20.50 14.47 -54.55
CA ARG A 90 20.11 14.42 -55.96
C ARG A 90 19.81 15.82 -56.46
N VAL A 91 20.41 16.22 -57.58
CA VAL A 91 20.17 17.52 -58.19
C VAL A 91 18.78 17.54 -58.81
N VAL A 92 17.93 18.48 -58.37
CA VAL A 92 16.55 18.65 -58.84
C VAL A 92 16.44 19.85 -59.78
N ASP A 93 17.19 20.93 -59.49
CA ASP A 93 17.21 22.12 -60.32
C ASP A 93 18.57 22.82 -60.25
N ILE A 94 18.96 23.49 -61.33
CA ILE A 94 20.22 24.23 -61.45
C ILE A 94 19.90 25.63 -61.97
N HIS A 95 20.04 26.63 -61.11
CA HIS A 95 19.90 28.03 -61.47
C HIS A 95 21.27 28.71 -61.51
N LYS A 96 21.54 29.47 -62.58
CA LYS A 96 22.81 30.17 -62.80
C LYS A 96 22.51 31.65 -62.95
N ASP A 97 23.15 32.49 -62.15
CA ASP A 97 23.00 33.94 -62.23
C ASP A 97 24.35 34.67 -62.06
N ALA A 98 24.33 36.00 -62.07
CA ALA A 98 25.53 36.82 -61.90
C ALA A 98 26.15 36.73 -60.49
N LYS A 99 25.43 36.16 -59.51
CA LYS A 99 25.85 36.00 -58.11
C LYS A 99 26.43 34.60 -57.82
N GLY A 100 26.29 33.66 -58.76
CA GLY A 100 26.88 32.33 -58.65
C GLY A 100 25.98 31.21 -59.20
N VAL A 101 26.06 30.04 -58.58
CA VAL A 101 25.24 28.87 -58.93
C VAL A 101 24.38 28.51 -57.73
N GLN A 102 23.07 28.39 -57.94
CA GLN A 102 22.14 27.86 -56.95
C GLN A 102 21.65 26.49 -57.41
N LEU A 103 21.77 25.49 -56.54
CA LEU A 103 21.19 24.17 -56.76
C LEU A 103 20.00 23.98 -55.83
N LYS A 104 18.93 23.39 -56.35
CA LYS A 104 17.92 22.73 -55.51
C LYS A 104 18.15 21.24 -55.54
N THR A 105 18.13 20.62 -54.37
CA THR A 105 18.45 19.20 -54.26
C THR A 105 17.47 18.45 -53.38
N ALA A 106 17.30 17.15 -53.66
CA ALA A 106 16.55 16.22 -52.83
C ALA A 106 17.50 15.26 -52.09
N VAL A 107 17.00 14.61 -51.03
CA VAL A 107 17.73 13.54 -50.33
C VAL A 107 18.03 12.40 -51.30
N ALA A 108 19.26 11.88 -51.26
CA ALA A 108 19.68 10.68 -52.01
C ALA A 108 20.21 9.62 -51.03
N GLY A 109 20.03 8.34 -51.36
CA GLY A 109 20.55 7.22 -50.58
C GLY A 109 21.88 6.70 -51.11
N LEU A 110 22.60 5.89 -50.32
CA LEU A 110 23.86 5.28 -50.77
C LEU A 110 23.68 4.41 -52.02
N ALA A 111 22.54 3.74 -52.15
CA ALA A 111 22.18 2.94 -53.33
C ALA A 111 21.97 3.77 -54.61
N ASP A 112 21.82 5.10 -54.50
CA ASP A 112 21.77 6.00 -55.66
C ASP A 112 23.18 6.39 -56.15
N ALA A 113 24.17 6.39 -55.24
CA ALA A 113 25.55 6.77 -55.53
C ALA A 113 26.48 5.57 -55.79
N ILE A 114 26.11 4.38 -55.32
CA ILE A 114 26.91 3.15 -55.35
C ILE A 114 25.98 2.00 -55.75
N ASN A 115 26.23 1.36 -56.89
CA ASN A 115 25.46 0.18 -57.32
C ASN A 115 25.96 -1.11 -56.67
N GLU A 116 27.28 -1.22 -56.49
CA GLU A 116 27.94 -2.35 -55.82
C GLU A 116 29.10 -1.82 -54.99
N GLY A 117 29.26 -2.33 -53.77
CA GLY A 117 30.38 -1.97 -52.91
C GLY A 117 30.17 -2.43 -51.48
N GLU A 118 31.23 -2.36 -50.68
CA GLU A 118 31.14 -2.60 -49.25
C GLU A 118 31.99 -1.60 -48.48
N PHE A 119 31.60 -1.35 -47.24
CA PHE A 119 32.42 -0.61 -46.30
C PHE A 119 32.28 -1.20 -44.90
N HIS A 120 33.32 -0.99 -44.11
CA HIS A 120 33.36 -1.33 -42.71
C HIS A 120 34.19 -0.29 -41.98
N ALA A 121 33.69 0.18 -40.83
CA ALA A 121 34.41 1.03 -39.92
C ALA A 121 34.09 0.66 -38.48
N GLU A 122 35.12 0.63 -37.65
CA GLU A 122 34.99 0.45 -36.21
C GLU A 122 36.02 1.32 -35.49
N GLY A 123 35.70 1.70 -34.25
CA GLY A 123 36.57 2.54 -33.44
C GLY A 123 35.91 2.95 -32.13
N ASP A 124 36.72 3.48 -31.22
CA ASP A 124 36.26 4.15 -30.00
C ASP A 124 36.23 5.67 -30.26
N PHE A 125 35.28 6.38 -29.63
CA PHE A 125 35.31 7.84 -29.60
C PHE A 125 36.31 8.30 -28.54
N HIS A 126 37.32 9.06 -28.95
CA HIS A 126 38.34 9.59 -28.05
C HIS A 126 38.17 11.09 -27.78
N ALA A 127 38.84 11.57 -26.73
CA ALA A 127 38.91 12.99 -26.38
C ALA A 127 39.32 13.88 -27.56
N ASP A 128 40.27 13.43 -28.38
CA ASP A 128 40.78 14.18 -29.54
C ASP A 128 39.81 14.23 -30.72
N ASP A 129 38.77 13.39 -30.72
CA ASP A 129 37.73 13.37 -31.75
C ASP A 129 36.62 14.38 -31.46
N LEU A 130 36.61 15.01 -30.28
CA LEU A 130 35.59 15.95 -29.88
C LEU A 130 35.72 17.27 -30.65
N LEU A 131 34.68 17.65 -31.40
CA LEU A 131 34.57 18.95 -32.07
C LEU A 131 33.96 20.01 -31.16
N ALA A 132 32.84 19.67 -30.52
CA ALA A 132 32.09 20.58 -29.70
C ALA A 132 31.31 19.83 -28.61
N THR A 133 30.99 20.55 -27.54
CA THR A 133 30.07 20.09 -26.50
C THR A 133 29.04 21.17 -26.28
N GLU A 134 27.76 20.81 -26.34
CA GLU A 134 26.67 21.69 -26.01
C GLU A 134 26.05 21.29 -24.68
N THR A 135 25.83 22.27 -23.81
CA THR A 135 25.14 22.08 -22.53
C THR A 135 23.88 22.92 -22.54
N TYR A 136 22.77 22.37 -22.03
CA TYR A 136 21.48 23.07 -22.04
C TYR A 136 21.13 23.73 -20.70
N TYR A 137 21.96 23.53 -19.66
CA TYR A 137 21.76 24.11 -18.33
C TYR A 137 23.09 24.60 -17.72
N PRO A 138 23.07 25.71 -16.95
CA PRO A 138 24.29 26.37 -16.48
C PRO A 138 25.08 25.58 -15.41
N ASN A 139 24.43 24.72 -14.61
CA ASN A 139 25.11 23.90 -13.59
C ASN A 139 25.42 22.48 -14.09
N ILE A 140 25.59 22.32 -15.40
CA ILE A 140 26.08 21.11 -16.04
C ILE A 140 27.48 21.40 -16.53
N THR A 141 28.43 20.54 -16.19
CA THR A 141 29.78 20.55 -16.75
C THR A 141 29.99 19.28 -17.54
N MET A 142 30.40 19.40 -18.80
CA MET A 142 30.62 18.28 -19.71
C MET A 142 31.91 18.52 -20.49
N GLY A 143 32.62 17.45 -20.82
CA GLY A 143 33.82 17.56 -21.64
C GLY A 143 34.53 16.23 -21.84
N ALA A 144 35.62 16.30 -22.58
CA ALA A 144 36.55 15.18 -22.73
C ALA A 144 37.56 15.13 -21.57
N ILE A 145 37.98 13.93 -21.20
CA ILE A 145 39.05 13.67 -20.24
C ILE A 145 40.35 13.49 -21.04
N LYS A 146 41.23 14.49 -21.02
CA LYS A 146 42.58 14.33 -21.56
C LYS A 146 43.42 13.57 -20.52
N GLN A 147 43.80 12.33 -20.83
CA GLN A 147 44.47 11.45 -19.86
C GLN A 147 45.78 12.05 -19.31
N ASP A 148 46.45 12.91 -20.07
CA ASP A 148 47.69 13.57 -19.67
C ASP A 148 47.50 14.69 -18.62
N GLU A 149 46.26 15.12 -18.35
CA GLU A 149 45.91 16.22 -17.42
C GLU A 149 45.34 15.71 -16.07
N LEU A 150 45.28 14.39 -15.84
CA LEU A 150 44.58 13.73 -14.72
C LEU A 150 45.16 13.93 -13.29
N THR A 151 46.01 14.92 -13.06
CA THR A 151 46.73 15.05 -11.77
C THR A 151 45.96 15.73 -10.63
N THR A 152 44.77 16.32 -10.88
CA THR A 152 44.09 17.18 -9.88
C THR A 152 42.59 16.97 -9.69
N THR A 153 41.95 16.03 -10.39
CA THR A 153 40.48 15.83 -10.35
C THR A 153 40.13 14.38 -10.02
N ASN A 154 39.04 14.15 -9.27
CA ASN A 154 38.49 12.83 -8.90
C ASN A 154 38.00 11.95 -10.09
N LEU A 155 38.54 12.18 -11.29
CA LEU A 155 38.19 11.49 -12.52
C LEU A 155 38.77 10.07 -12.51
N LEU A 156 37.98 9.11 -12.99
CA LEU A 156 38.39 7.71 -13.04
C LEU A 156 39.21 7.44 -14.31
N PRO A 157 40.39 6.80 -14.21
CA PRO A 157 41.17 6.42 -15.39
C PRO A 157 40.43 5.38 -16.24
N GLY A 158 40.50 5.50 -17.57
CA GLY A 158 39.91 4.56 -18.53
C GLY A 158 38.61 5.00 -19.22
N TYR A 159 38.15 6.24 -18.97
CA TYR A 159 37.01 6.86 -19.64
C TYR A 159 37.47 8.09 -20.45
N ASP A 160 36.78 8.38 -21.56
CA ASP A 160 37.15 9.47 -22.48
C ASP A 160 36.30 10.74 -22.27
N PHE A 161 35.11 10.62 -21.67
CA PHE A 161 34.21 11.76 -21.44
C PHE A 161 33.61 11.76 -20.04
N PHE A 162 33.31 12.96 -19.54
CA PHE A 162 32.67 13.14 -18.24
C PHE A 162 31.49 14.12 -18.33
N ILE A 163 30.56 13.94 -17.40
CA ILE A 163 29.38 14.76 -17.20
C ILE A 163 29.21 14.91 -15.70
N SER A 164 29.18 16.15 -15.21
CA SER A 164 28.86 16.47 -13.83
C SER A 164 27.65 17.39 -13.81
N PHE A 165 26.69 17.11 -12.93
CA PHE A 165 25.48 17.91 -12.79
C PHE A 165 25.12 18.09 -11.32
N ASP A 166 24.65 19.29 -10.98
CA ASP A 166 23.91 19.59 -9.74
C ASP A 166 22.71 20.46 -10.12
N GLN A 167 21.57 19.79 -10.36
CA GLN A 167 20.40 20.39 -10.99
C GLN A 167 19.17 20.28 -10.11
N THR A 168 18.39 21.36 -10.04
CA THR A 168 17.06 21.35 -9.42
C THR A 168 16.03 21.04 -10.52
N LEU A 169 15.50 19.81 -10.54
CA LEU A 169 14.53 19.35 -11.55
C LEU A 169 13.12 19.93 -11.33
N LEU A 170 12.81 20.30 -10.08
CA LEU A 170 11.52 20.84 -9.70
C LEU A 170 11.70 21.78 -8.49
N ASP A 171 11.22 23.02 -8.60
CA ASP A 171 11.12 23.98 -7.50
C ASP A 171 9.74 24.65 -7.57
N VAL A 172 8.77 24.12 -6.82
CA VAL A 172 7.40 24.64 -6.76
C VAL A 172 7.14 25.13 -5.35
N ASN A 173 6.79 26.41 -5.24
CA ASN A 173 6.49 27.05 -3.97
C ASN A 173 5.17 27.81 -4.08
N THR A 174 4.05 27.11 -3.85
CA THR A 174 2.70 27.69 -3.94
C THR A 174 1.78 27.11 -2.88
N LYS A 175 1.01 27.99 -2.22
CA LYS A 175 -0.11 27.63 -1.29
C LYS A 175 0.24 26.56 -0.24
N GLY A 176 1.38 26.71 0.45
CA GLY A 176 1.76 25.81 1.55
C GLY A 176 2.39 24.49 1.12
N VAL A 177 2.56 24.25 -0.19
CA VAL A 177 3.29 23.10 -0.74
C VAL A 177 4.65 23.59 -1.21
N LYS A 178 5.72 23.14 -0.53
CA LYS A 178 7.12 23.32 -0.96
C LYS A 178 7.60 22.01 -1.56
N VAL A 179 7.80 22.00 -2.86
CA VAL A 179 8.37 20.86 -3.57
C VAL A 179 9.70 21.26 -4.15
N LYS A 180 10.77 20.61 -3.71
CA LYS A 180 12.10 20.81 -4.27
C LYS A 180 12.73 19.45 -4.53
N VAL A 181 13.08 19.18 -5.78
CA VAL A 181 13.78 17.96 -6.20
C VAL A 181 15.10 18.37 -6.83
N LYS A 182 16.20 17.89 -6.26
CA LYS A 182 17.56 18.07 -6.73
C LYS A 182 18.15 16.74 -7.16
N VAL A 183 18.83 16.73 -8.29
CA VAL A 183 19.60 15.60 -8.77
C VAL A 183 21.04 16.07 -8.99
N SER A 184 21.97 15.36 -8.37
CA SER A 184 23.41 15.64 -8.47
C SER A 184 24.16 14.37 -8.82
N GLY A 185 25.22 14.45 -9.61
CA GLY A 185 25.93 13.25 -10.00
C GLY A 185 27.08 13.48 -10.97
N GLU A 186 27.76 12.39 -11.26
CA GLU A 186 28.85 12.29 -12.22
C GLU A 186 28.63 11.05 -13.09
N VAL A 187 28.78 11.21 -14.41
CA VAL A 187 28.78 10.12 -15.38
C VAL A 187 30.10 10.18 -16.12
N ASN A 188 30.90 9.13 -16.03
CA ASN A 188 32.09 8.93 -16.86
C ASN A 188 31.75 7.87 -17.90
N LEU A 189 32.04 8.15 -19.16
CA LEU A 189 31.62 7.29 -20.25
C LEU A 189 32.74 7.07 -21.26
N LYS A 190 32.72 5.89 -21.84
CA LYS A 190 33.47 5.52 -23.03
C LYS A 190 32.46 4.90 -24.00
N SER A 191 32.54 5.28 -25.27
CA SER A 191 31.66 4.76 -26.30
C SER A 191 32.45 4.45 -27.57
N GLY A 192 31.97 3.46 -28.32
CA GLY A 192 32.56 3.04 -29.57
C GLY A 192 31.50 2.62 -30.57
N TYR A 193 31.92 2.44 -31.82
CA TYR A 193 31.05 2.09 -32.92
C TYR A 193 31.63 0.96 -33.76
N ASN A 194 30.75 0.22 -34.40
CA ASN A 194 31.07 -0.65 -35.52
C ASN A 194 29.92 -0.56 -36.52
N VAL A 195 30.23 -0.11 -37.74
CA VAL A 195 29.28 -0.01 -38.84
C VAL A 195 29.83 -0.76 -40.05
N SER A 196 28.97 -1.51 -40.72
CA SER A 196 29.30 -2.11 -42.00
C SER A 196 28.10 -2.14 -42.92
N SER A 197 28.35 -2.05 -44.21
CA SER A 197 27.31 -2.24 -45.21
C SER A 197 27.85 -2.94 -46.44
N ARG A 198 26.96 -3.71 -47.06
CA ARG A 198 27.19 -4.33 -48.36
C ARG A 198 26.06 -3.95 -49.30
N ILE A 199 26.42 -3.33 -50.40
CA ILE A 199 25.55 -2.88 -51.47
C ILE A 199 25.75 -3.83 -52.65
N LYS A 200 24.67 -4.42 -53.14
CA LYS A 200 24.73 -5.41 -54.23
C LYS A 200 23.55 -5.30 -55.19
N PRO A 201 23.69 -5.75 -56.44
CA PRO A 201 22.58 -5.76 -57.38
C PRO A 201 21.50 -6.74 -56.93
N CYS A 202 20.25 -6.37 -57.14
CA CYS A 202 19.09 -7.15 -56.79
C CYS A 202 18.15 -7.35 -57.98
N LYS A 203 17.64 -8.57 -58.13
CA LYS A 203 16.75 -8.96 -59.25
C LYS A 203 15.33 -8.37 -59.16
N LYS A 204 15.00 -7.68 -58.06
CA LYS A 204 13.68 -7.08 -57.78
C LYS A 204 13.84 -5.58 -57.60
N LEU A 205 12.77 -4.81 -57.76
CA LEU A 205 12.77 -3.37 -57.49
C LEU A 205 12.79 -3.12 -55.96
N PRO A 206 13.62 -2.20 -55.43
CA PRO A 206 14.67 -1.43 -56.12
C PRO A 206 15.85 -2.31 -56.55
N PRO A 207 16.52 -2.01 -57.69
CA PRO A 207 17.54 -2.85 -58.33
C PRO A 207 18.83 -3.04 -57.53
N THR A 208 18.92 -2.42 -56.35
CA THR A 208 20.06 -2.48 -55.44
C THR A 208 19.55 -2.88 -54.06
N CYS A 209 20.16 -3.92 -53.47
CA CYS A 209 19.91 -4.31 -52.08
C CYS A 209 21.05 -3.85 -51.20
N VAL A 210 20.68 -3.42 -49.99
CA VAL A 210 21.61 -2.99 -48.95
C VAL A 210 21.48 -3.94 -47.76
N GLU A 211 22.59 -4.54 -47.36
CA GLU A 211 22.76 -5.14 -46.05
C GLU A 211 23.50 -4.14 -45.17
N PHE A 212 23.06 -3.96 -43.93
CA PHE A 212 23.61 -2.95 -43.03
C PHE A 212 23.69 -3.51 -41.62
N THR A 213 24.83 -3.31 -40.96
CA THR A 213 25.02 -3.68 -39.55
C THR A 213 25.57 -2.46 -38.83
N ALA A 214 24.97 -2.14 -37.69
CA ALA A 214 25.50 -1.14 -36.78
C ALA A 214 25.44 -1.64 -35.35
N THR A 215 26.54 -1.44 -34.62
CA THR A 215 26.60 -1.65 -33.17
C THR A 215 27.24 -0.44 -32.51
N MET A 216 26.78 -0.12 -31.31
CA MET A 216 27.32 0.94 -30.46
C MET A 216 27.65 0.35 -29.09
N GLY A 217 28.87 0.59 -28.64
CA GLY A 217 29.36 0.19 -27.33
C GLY A 217 29.24 1.32 -26.32
N PHE A 218 28.91 0.97 -25.09
CA PHE A 218 28.87 1.85 -23.93
C PHE A 218 29.60 1.18 -22.77
N ASP A 219 30.57 1.86 -22.17
CA ASP A 219 31.15 1.55 -20.86
C ASP A 219 30.96 2.79 -20.00
N GLU A 220 30.10 2.68 -18.99
CA GLU A 220 29.68 3.82 -18.19
C GLU A 220 29.98 3.57 -16.72
N ASN A 221 30.55 4.56 -16.04
CA ASN A 221 30.56 4.67 -14.59
C ASN A 221 29.64 5.80 -14.16
N VAL A 222 28.56 5.44 -13.49
CA VAL A 222 27.48 6.35 -13.13
C VAL A 222 27.45 6.51 -11.62
N LYS A 223 27.50 7.75 -11.14
CA LYS A 223 27.23 8.13 -9.74
C LYS A 223 26.11 9.13 -9.72
N ILE A 224 24.96 8.78 -9.16
CA ILE A 224 23.82 9.70 -9.11
C ILE A 224 23.29 9.72 -7.69
N ALA A 225 23.01 10.91 -7.20
CA ALA A 225 22.26 11.17 -6.00
C ALA A 225 21.03 12.02 -6.32
N ILE A 226 19.93 11.75 -5.63
CA ILE A 226 18.73 12.57 -5.69
C ILE A 226 18.29 12.87 -4.26
N SER A 227 17.86 14.11 -4.07
CA SER A 227 17.28 14.55 -2.82
C SER A 227 16.08 15.44 -3.08
N GLY A 228 15.14 15.46 -2.15
CA GLY A 228 14.02 16.37 -2.26
C GLY A 228 12.93 16.14 -1.25
N GLU A 229 11.98 17.06 -1.20
CA GLU A 229 10.74 16.96 -0.44
C GLU A 229 9.59 17.13 -1.45
N ALA A 230 8.72 16.14 -1.61
CA ALA A 230 7.66 16.22 -2.61
C ALA A 230 6.43 15.36 -2.28
N ASN A 231 5.25 15.81 -2.77
CA ASN A 231 4.00 15.05 -2.94
C ASN A 231 3.57 15.23 -4.41
N VAL A 232 4.38 14.76 -5.36
CA VAL A 232 4.20 15.05 -6.80
C VAL A 232 4.50 13.83 -7.65
N LYS A 233 3.72 13.66 -8.73
CA LYS A 233 4.02 12.78 -9.85
C LYS A 233 5.15 13.36 -10.69
N LEU A 234 6.30 12.70 -10.67
CA LEU A 234 7.42 12.94 -11.57
C LEU A 234 7.22 12.19 -12.89
N GLY A 235 7.61 12.85 -13.97
CA GLY A 235 7.59 12.33 -15.33
C GLY A 235 8.32 13.31 -16.23
N LYS A 236 9.57 13.63 -15.89
CA LYS A 236 10.38 14.58 -16.63
C LYS A 236 11.70 13.94 -17.04
N GLU A 237 12.08 14.22 -18.27
CA GLU A 237 13.37 13.89 -18.87
C GLU A 237 13.95 15.18 -19.43
N PHE A 238 15.26 15.37 -19.25
CA PHE A 238 15.97 16.56 -19.69
C PHE A 238 17.20 16.15 -20.48
N LYS A 239 17.37 16.72 -21.69
CA LYS A 239 18.62 16.63 -22.44
C LYS A 239 19.67 17.47 -21.72
N VAL A 240 20.64 16.83 -21.08
CA VAL A 240 21.68 17.45 -20.24
C VAL A 240 22.70 18.17 -21.13
N GLY A 241 23.09 17.50 -22.22
CA GLY A 241 23.96 18.06 -23.25
C GLY A 241 24.23 17.05 -24.34
N GLU A 242 25.07 17.44 -25.28
CA GLU A 242 25.44 16.64 -26.44
C GLU A 242 26.91 16.84 -26.81
N PHE A 243 27.58 15.73 -27.15
CA PHE A 243 28.92 15.72 -27.72
C PHE A 243 28.83 15.55 -29.23
N TYR A 244 29.53 16.42 -29.96
CA TYR A 244 29.69 16.35 -31.41
C TYR A 244 31.11 15.93 -31.74
N PHE A 245 31.25 14.83 -32.49
CA PHE A 245 32.54 14.27 -32.86
C PHE A 245 32.94 14.64 -34.29
N LYS A 246 34.23 14.50 -34.61
CA LYS A 246 34.75 14.63 -35.98
C LYS A 246 34.04 13.63 -36.91
N PRO A 247 33.71 14.03 -38.15
CA PRO A 247 33.13 13.10 -39.12
C PRO A 247 34.07 11.93 -39.43
N ILE A 248 33.51 10.73 -39.51
CA ILE A 248 34.20 9.53 -39.96
C ILE A 248 34.02 9.43 -41.48
N ILE A 249 35.12 9.41 -42.23
CA ILE A 249 35.09 9.40 -43.71
C ILE A 249 35.60 8.05 -44.21
N LEU A 250 34.77 7.34 -44.96
CA LEU A 250 35.10 6.07 -45.60
C LEU A 250 34.99 6.22 -47.11
N VAL A 251 36.04 5.88 -47.85
CA VAL A 251 36.02 6.00 -49.31
C VAL A 251 35.62 4.66 -49.94
N VAL A 252 34.48 4.62 -50.62
CA VAL A 252 34.01 3.45 -51.39
C VAL A 252 34.20 3.75 -52.87
N GLY A 253 35.25 3.20 -53.47
CA GLY A 253 35.67 3.56 -54.82
C GLY A 253 36.14 5.03 -54.85
N VAL A 254 35.29 5.92 -55.36
CA VAL A 254 35.52 7.38 -55.36
C VAL A 254 34.57 8.14 -54.43
N VAL A 255 33.57 7.47 -53.87
CA VAL A 255 32.48 8.09 -53.10
C VAL A 255 32.88 8.20 -51.62
N PRO A 256 32.99 9.42 -51.04
CA PRO A 256 33.31 9.60 -49.64
C PRO A 256 32.05 9.45 -48.78
N VAL A 257 31.87 8.30 -48.14
CA VAL A 257 30.78 8.02 -47.18
C VAL A 257 31.13 8.66 -45.84
N VAL A 258 30.33 9.63 -45.40
CA VAL A 258 30.58 10.41 -44.18
C VAL A 258 29.56 10.05 -43.11
N PHE A 259 30.03 9.66 -41.92
CA PHE A 259 29.19 9.52 -40.72
C PHE A 259 29.52 10.64 -39.73
N GLN A 260 28.49 11.31 -39.24
CA GLN A 260 28.58 12.27 -38.15
C GLN A 260 28.16 11.59 -36.84
N PRO A 261 29.10 11.31 -35.92
CA PRO A 261 28.75 10.75 -34.64
C PRO A 261 28.27 11.84 -33.68
N THR A 262 27.23 11.51 -32.91
CA THR A 262 26.80 12.32 -31.77
C THR A 262 26.54 11.45 -30.55
N LEU A 263 26.67 12.04 -29.37
CA LEU A 263 26.29 11.43 -28.10
C LEU A 263 25.51 12.44 -27.27
N ALA A 264 24.19 12.31 -27.26
CA ALA A 264 23.31 13.05 -26.38
C ALA A 264 23.16 12.31 -25.05
N VAL A 265 23.12 13.04 -23.94
CA VAL A 265 22.84 12.46 -22.63
C VAL A 265 21.60 13.08 -22.03
N TYR A 266 20.67 12.23 -21.61
CA TYR A 266 19.45 12.62 -20.93
C TYR A 266 19.49 12.18 -19.47
N LEU A 267 18.87 12.96 -18.61
CA LEU A 267 18.64 12.64 -17.21
C LEU A 267 17.13 12.67 -16.98
N GLY A 268 16.58 11.60 -16.43
CA GLY A 268 15.15 11.50 -16.21
C GLY A 268 14.78 10.95 -14.85
N ALA A 269 13.67 11.45 -14.32
CA ALA A 269 13.07 10.98 -13.09
C ALA A 269 11.56 10.80 -13.28
N SER A 270 11.03 9.66 -12.84
CA SER A 270 9.61 9.33 -12.94
C SER A 270 9.09 8.67 -11.66
N GLY A 271 7.78 8.75 -11.42
CA GLY A 271 7.12 8.07 -10.29
C GLY A 271 6.40 9.03 -9.34
N GLU A 272 6.04 8.54 -8.16
CA GLU A 272 5.38 9.29 -7.09
C GLU A 272 6.34 9.45 -5.91
N LEU A 273 6.67 10.71 -5.60
CA LEU A 273 7.45 11.08 -4.42
C LEU A 273 6.50 11.62 -3.36
N ASN A 274 6.58 11.08 -2.13
CA ASN A 274 5.71 11.47 -1.00
C ASN A 274 6.45 11.97 0.26
N LEU A 275 7.78 12.20 0.22
CA LEU A 275 8.59 12.49 1.42
C LEU A 275 9.86 13.32 1.17
N LYS A 276 10.59 13.62 2.26
CA LYS A 276 12.02 13.92 2.22
C LYS A 276 12.81 12.66 1.92
N PHE A 277 13.67 12.68 0.91
CA PHE A 277 14.52 11.55 0.57
C PHE A 277 15.92 12.05 0.19
N GLU A 278 16.91 11.20 0.42
CA GLU A 278 18.27 11.34 -0.08
C GLU A 278 18.80 9.92 -0.36
N TYR A 279 19.12 9.62 -1.61
CA TYR A 279 19.75 8.35 -1.96
C TYR A 279 20.77 8.57 -3.06
N GLY A 280 21.83 7.76 -3.06
CA GLY A 280 22.87 7.78 -4.08
C GLY A 280 23.39 6.39 -4.41
N VAL A 281 23.74 6.18 -5.68
CA VAL A 281 24.20 4.89 -6.21
C VAL A 281 25.41 5.09 -7.12
N SER A 282 26.29 4.09 -7.16
CA SER A 282 27.42 4.03 -8.08
C SER A 282 27.43 2.69 -8.81
N ASP A 283 27.37 2.70 -10.14
CA ASP A 283 27.34 1.48 -10.96
C ASP A 283 28.32 1.57 -12.14
N ARG A 284 28.72 0.39 -12.66
CA ARG A 284 29.40 0.26 -13.95
C ARG A 284 28.58 -0.60 -14.90
N VAL A 285 28.28 -0.07 -16.08
CA VAL A 285 27.47 -0.76 -17.09
C VAL A 285 28.27 -0.90 -18.37
N VAL A 286 28.34 -2.11 -18.92
CA VAL A 286 28.99 -2.40 -20.21
C VAL A 286 27.98 -3.01 -21.17
N ALA A 287 27.61 -2.30 -22.22
CA ALA A 287 26.61 -2.74 -23.18
C ALA A 287 27.08 -2.54 -24.63
N GLN A 288 26.75 -3.50 -25.48
CA GLN A 288 26.87 -3.39 -26.94
C GLN A 288 25.47 -3.54 -27.53
N LEU A 289 24.94 -2.45 -28.06
CA LEU A 289 23.62 -2.40 -28.67
C LEU A 289 23.78 -2.44 -30.19
N GLY A 290 23.08 -3.35 -30.88
CA GLY A 290 23.28 -3.47 -32.31
C GLY A 290 22.12 -4.12 -33.05
N ALA A 291 21.99 -3.73 -34.32
CA ALA A 291 21.05 -4.34 -35.24
C ALA A 291 21.66 -4.56 -36.62
N LYS A 292 21.12 -5.56 -37.31
CA LYS A 292 21.50 -5.94 -38.66
C LYS A 292 20.28 -6.00 -39.57
N TRP A 293 20.31 -5.24 -40.65
CA TRP A 293 19.34 -5.29 -41.74
C TRP A 293 19.82 -6.25 -42.83
N ASN A 294 19.02 -7.27 -43.12
CA ASN A 294 19.31 -8.28 -44.14
C ASN A 294 18.61 -8.03 -45.48
N GLY A 295 18.04 -6.83 -45.69
CA GLY A 295 17.23 -6.50 -46.86
C GLY A 295 15.74 -6.80 -46.72
N LYS A 296 15.30 -7.47 -45.64
CA LYS A 296 13.90 -7.82 -45.38
C LYS A 296 13.44 -7.53 -43.95
N SER A 297 14.30 -7.79 -42.97
CA SER A 297 14.02 -7.61 -41.54
C SER A 297 15.26 -7.14 -40.79
N TRP A 298 15.03 -6.49 -39.66
CA TRP A 298 16.06 -6.23 -38.66
C TRP A 298 16.27 -7.48 -37.79
N GLU A 299 17.54 -7.79 -37.50
CA GLU A 299 18.01 -8.83 -36.58
C GLU A 299 18.74 -8.14 -35.41
N ASP A 300 18.36 -8.47 -34.18
CA ASP A 300 19.05 -8.00 -32.96
C ASP A 300 20.37 -8.77 -32.77
N ILE A 301 21.46 -8.04 -32.58
CA ILE A 301 22.81 -8.57 -32.36
C ILE A 301 23.45 -8.00 -31.09
N SER A 302 22.63 -7.55 -30.14
CA SER A 302 23.08 -6.88 -28.91
C SER A 302 23.63 -7.86 -27.86
N ALA A 303 24.63 -7.40 -27.10
CA ALA A 303 25.23 -8.12 -25.99
C ALA A 303 25.38 -7.18 -24.78
N VAL A 304 25.11 -7.68 -23.57
CA VAL A 304 25.12 -6.84 -22.35
C VAL A 304 25.77 -7.58 -21.20
N ASP A 305 26.77 -6.96 -20.57
CA ASP A 305 27.38 -7.41 -19.31
C ASP A 305 27.24 -6.33 -18.23
N VAL A 306 26.67 -6.69 -17.08
CA VAL A 306 26.37 -5.71 -16.02
C VAL A 306 27.15 -6.09 -14.76
N GLN A 307 28.04 -5.22 -14.31
CA GLN A 307 28.81 -5.40 -13.07
C GLN A 307 28.40 -4.36 -12.03
N LEU A 308 27.50 -4.77 -11.15
CA LEU A 308 26.91 -3.90 -10.12
C LEU A 308 27.78 -3.93 -8.85
N LYS A 309 28.05 -2.76 -8.25
CA LYS A 309 28.69 -2.64 -6.94
C LYS A 309 27.77 -1.85 -6.01
N THR A 310 27.18 -2.52 -5.03
CA THR A 310 26.23 -1.89 -4.10
C THR A 310 26.91 -0.94 -3.12
N LEU A 311 26.36 0.27 -2.91
CA LEU A 311 26.60 1.10 -1.72
C LEU A 311 25.38 1.97 -1.35
N SER A 312 25.35 2.33 -0.06
CA SER A 312 24.42 3.19 0.72
C SER A 312 23.24 2.50 1.46
N GLU A 313 23.02 2.94 2.69
CA GLU A 313 21.84 2.65 3.52
C GLU A 313 20.66 3.51 3.07
N VAL A 314 19.46 2.92 3.06
CA VAL A 314 18.22 3.59 2.65
C VAL A 314 17.32 3.61 3.89
N ASN A 315 16.99 4.80 4.37
CA ASN A 315 15.99 5.01 5.42
C ASN A 315 14.72 5.55 4.79
N LEU A 316 13.63 4.80 4.87
CA LEU A 316 12.31 5.19 4.37
C LEU A 316 11.28 4.79 5.43
N ASP A 317 10.32 5.68 5.72
CA ASP A 317 9.26 5.44 6.70
C ASP A 317 7.86 5.35 6.05
N ASP A 318 7.73 5.55 4.73
CA ASP A 318 6.43 5.68 4.05
C ASP A 318 6.44 5.21 2.58
N ALA A 319 5.27 5.20 1.93
CA ALA A 319 5.13 4.74 0.55
C ALA A 319 5.91 5.60 -0.47
N PHE A 320 6.71 4.95 -1.32
CA PHE A 320 7.61 5.60 -2.27
C PHE A 320 7.66 4.80 -3.58
N ASN A 321 7.63 5.46 -4.74
CA ASN A 321 7.89 4.77 -6.00
C ASN A 321 8.55 5.74 -6.97
N ALA A 322 9.87 5.67 -7.12
CA ALA A 322 10.57 6.53 -8.06
C ALA A 322 11.61 5.75 -8.86
N GLU A 323 11.75 6.13 -10.13
CA GLU A 323 12.80 5.68 -11.03
C GLU A 323 13.65 6.89 -11.42
N LEU A 324 14.96 6.78 -11.25
CA LEU A 324 15.94 7.76 -11.71
C LEU A 324 16.83 7.07 -12.72
N TYR A 325 17.06 7.71 -13.87
CA TYR A 325 17.87 7.12 -14.93
C TYR A 325 18.71 8.17 -15.64
N VAL A 326 19.87 7.72 -16.12
CA VAL A 326 20.64 8.40 -17.15
C VAL A 326 20.39 7.64 -18.44
N LYS A 327 20.30 8.37 -19.55
CA LYS A 327 20.01 7.81 -20.86
C LYS A 327 20.98 8.41 -21.87
N PRO A 328 22.21 7.86 -22.02
CA PRO A 328 23.02 8.08 -23.21
C PRO A 328 22.30 7.62 -24.48
N THR A 329 22.31 8.46 -25.49
CA THR A 329 21.84 8.15 -26.83
C THR A 329 22.92 8.54 -27.80
N SER A 330 23.51 7.56 -28.48
CA SER A 330 24.49 7.81 -29.53
C SER A 330 23.88 7.61 -30.90
N ALA A 331 24.27 8.44 -31.86
CA ALA A 331 23.82 8.38 -33.24
C ALA A 331 25.00 8.38 -34.21
N LEU A 332 24.85 7.71 -35.35
CA LEU A 332 25.78 7.76 -36.47
C LEU A 332 25.05 8.26 -37.71
N LEU A 333 24.98 9.57 -37.89
CA LEU A 333 24.19 10.18 -38.96
C LEU A 333 24.97 10.18 -40.26
N LEU A 334 24.46 9.48 -41.28
CA LEU A 334 25.00 9.49 -42.62
C LEU A 334 24.81 10.89 -43.24
N TYR A 335 25.90 11.57 -43.56
CA TYR A 335 25.99 12.98 -43.97
C TYR A 335 25.20 13.95 -43.07
N GLY A 336 25.07 13.64 -41.77
CA GLY A 336 24.32 14.45 -40.81
C GLY A 336 22.80 14.40 -40.94
N VAL A 337 22.24 13.50 -41.77
CA VAL A 337 20.79 13.47 -42.08
C VAL A 337 20.06 12.34 -41.36
N ALA A 338 20.55 11.11 -41.47
CA ALA A 338 19.82 9.93 -40.96
C ALA A 338 20.78 8.81 -40.61
N GLY A 339 20.44 8.00 -39.60
CA GLY A 339 21.32 6.91 -39.18
C GLY A 339 20.76 6.05 -38.06
N PRO A 340 21.50 4.99 -37.68
CA PRO A 340 21.22 4.26 -36.46
C PRO A 340 21.41 5.17 -35.24
N THR A 341 20.55 4.95 -34.26
CA THR A 341 20.61 5.54 -32.93
C THR A 341 20.59 4.40 -31.93
N ALA A 342 21.51 4.37 -30.97
CA ALA A 342 21.49 3.40 -29.89
C ALA A 342 21.31 4.15 -28.57
N THR A 343 20.38 3.66 -27.75
CA THR A 343 20.05 4.25 -26.47
C THR A 343 20.22 3.21 -25.39
N LEU A 344 21.06 3.53 -24.41
CA LEU A 344 21.18 2.76 -23.17
C LEU A 344 20.55 3.59 -22.05
N GLN A 345 19.74 2.97 -21.20
CA GLN A 345 19.12 3.63 -20.07
C GLN A 345 19.39 2.82 -18.80
N PRO A 346 20.55 3.01 -18.16
CA PRO A 346 20.74 2.61 -16.78
C PRO A 346 19.88 3.47 -15.85
N GLY A 347 19.08 2.80 -15.04
CA GLY A 347 18.20 3.41 -14.07
C GLY A 347 18.14 2.64 -12.77
N LEU A 348 17.61 3.29 -11.76
CA LEU A 348 17.41 2.75 -10.43
C LEU A 348 15.98 3.05 -10.03
N LYS A 349 15.28 2.00 -9.63
CA LYS A 349 13.89 2.06 -9.21
C LYS A 349 13.80 1.67 -7.75
N MET A 350 13.32 2.58 -6.92
CA MET A 350 13.03 2.33 -5.53
C MET A 350 11.52 2.28 -5.34
N THR A 351 11.06 1.21 -4.70
CA THR A 351 9.66 1.03 -4.31
C THR A 351 9.58 0.82 -2.80
N ALA A 352 8.68 1.51 -2.12
CA ALA A 352 8.33 1.30 -0.73
C ALA A 352 6.81 1.34 -0.59
N SER A 353 6.24 0.47 0.21
CA SER A 353 4.79 0.39 0.44
C SER A 353 4.53 -0.18 1.83
N PRO A 354 3.79 0.54 2.70
CA PRO A 354 3.38 0.02 4.00
C PRO A 354 2.60 -1.30 3.87
N ASN A 355 2.76 -2.19 4.84
CA ASN A 355 2.11 -3.52 4.87
C ASN A 355 2.42 -4.40 3.64
N ARG A 356 3.68 -4.35 3.16
CA ARG A 356 4.22 -5.25 2.13
C ARG A 356 5.51 -5.88 2.65
N ASP A 357 5.78 -7.14 2.29
CA ASP A 357 7.11 -7.75 2.35
C ASP A 357 7.70 -7.88 0.93
N PRO A 358 8.87 -7.29 0.64
CA PRO A 358 9.59 -6.34 1.49
C PRO A 358 8.87 -4.98 1.52
N PHE A 359 8.96 -4.28 2.67
CA PHE A 359 8.42 -2.93 2.83
C PHE A 359 9.06 -1.96 1.83
N TRP A 360 10.35 -2.14 1.52
CA TRP A 360 11.00 -1.45 0.42
C TRP A 360 11.92 -2.37 -0.39
N GLN A 361 12.08 -2.05 -1.67
CA GLN A 361 12.93 -2.74 -2.63
C GLN A 361 13.61 -1.73 -3.56
N LEU A 362 14.92 -1.89 -3.73
CA LEU A 362 15.74 -1.15 -4.68
C LEU A 362 16.15 -2.07 -5.83
N ASP A 363 15.80 -1.69 -7.05
CA ASP A 363 16.10 -2.40 -8.27
C ASP A 363 16.98 -1.55 -9.20
N ALA A 364 17.96 -2.17 -9.85
CA ALA A 364 18.58 -1.63 -11.06
C ALA A 364 17.71 -1.99 -12.26
N VAL A 365 17.37 -1.01 -13.07
CA VAL A 365 16.62 -1.15 -14.31
C VAL A 365 17.56 -0.80 -15.46
N LEU A 366 17.73 -1.69 -16.42
CA LEU A 366 18.55 -1.45 -17.61
C LEU A 366 17.71 -1.66 -18.85
N LYS A 367 17.47 -0.58 -19.60
CA LYS A 367 16.78 -0.64 -20.89
C LYS A 367 17.77 -0.34 -21.99
N GLY A 368 17.70 -1.09 -23.08
CA GLY A 368 18.49 -0.84 -24.28
C GLY A 368 17.57 -0.84 -25.48
N SER A 369 17.70 0.16 -26.33
CA SER A 369 16.95 0.27 -27.57
C SER A 369 17.86 0.68 -28.72
N ILE A 370 17.44 0.31 -29.93
CA ILE A 370 18.04 0.81 -31.16
C ILE A 370 16.92 1.41 -32.02
N GLY A 371 17.17 2.59 -32.55
CA GLY A 371 16.28 3.29 -33.44
C GLY A 371 16.95 3.57 -34.78
N PHE A 372 16.14 3.72 -35.82
CA PHE A 372 16.57 4.28 -37.10
C PHE A 372 15.74 5.55 -37.35
N GLY A 373 16.43 6.70 -37.33
CA GLY A 373 15.82 8.02 -37.37
C GLY A 373 16.24 8.83 -38.60
N LEU A 374 15.33 9.71 -39.03
CA LEU A 374 15.60 10.80 -39.98
C LEU A 374 15.57 12.11 -39.20
N GLU A 375 16.69 12.84 -39.19
CA GLU A 375 16.86 14.11 -38.50
C GLU A 375 16.87 15.25 -39.53
N LEU A 376 15.80 16.07 -39.55
CA LEU A 376 15.71 17.25 -40.42
C LEU A 376 15.68 18.54 -39.58
N PRO A 377 16.56 19.53 -39.85
CA PRO A 377 16.74 20.75 -39.04
C PRO A 377 15.47 21.60 -38.79
N LEU A 378 14.46 21.54 -39.67
CA LEU A 378 13.24 22.38 -39.60
C LEU A 378 11.97 21.63 -39.18
N ALA A 379 12.00 20.29 -39.12
CA ALA A 379 10.80 19.46 -38.88
C ALA A 379 10.93 18.57 -37.63
N GLY A 380 12.09 18.54 -36.97
CA GLY A 380 12.36 17.60 -35.88
C GLY A 380 12.45 16.15 -36.38
N HIS A 381 12.43 15.20 -35.43
CA HIS A 381 12.56 13.76 -35.68
C HIS A 381 11.30 13.23 -36.40
N LEU A 382 11.40 12.86 -37.68
CA LEU A 382 10.21 12.61 -38.51
C LEU A 382 9.67 11.16 -38.46
N THR A 383 10.48 10.19 -38.02
CA THR A 383 10.06 8.81 -37.75
C THR A 383 11.08 8.14 -36.82
N ASN A 384 10.65 7.57 -35.69
CA ASN A 384 11.47 6.67 -34.88
C ASN A 384 10.84 5.28 -34.92
N HIS A 385 11.42 4.35 -35.69
CA HIS A 385 11.22 2.94 -35.39
C HIS A 385 12.25 2.59 -34.31
N GLU A 386 11.90 2.86 -33.06
CA GLU A 386 12.66 2.43 -31.90
C GLU A 386 12.22 1.02 -31.52
N VAL A 387 13.19 0.11 -31.47
CA VAL A 387 13.00 -1.27 -31.03
C VAL A 387 13.66 -1.40 -29.67
N GLU A 388 12.86 -1.73 -28.65
CA GLU A 388 13.39 -2.15 -27.36
C GLU A 388 14.07 -3.52 -27.55
N LEU A 389 15.38 -3.56 -27.28
CA LEU A 389 16.19 -4.77 -27.38
C LEU A 389 16.09 -5.58 -26.09
N PHE A 390 16.11 -4.89 -24.95
CA PHE A 390 15.90 -5.51 -23.65
C PHE A 390 15.43 -4.49 -22.60
N ASN A 391 14.77 -5.02 -21.57
CA ASN A 391 14.39 -4.31 -20.36
C ASN A 391 14.61 -5.25 -19.17
N LYS A 392 15.77 -5.13 -18.52
CA LYS A 392 16.20 -5.99 -17.42
C LYS A 392 16.00 -5.27 -16.10
N THR A 393 15.45 -5.97 -15.11
CA THR A 393 15.33 -5.49 -13.73
C THR A 393 16.10 -6.43 -12.81
N ILE A 394 17.01 -5.90 -11.99
CA ILE A 394 17.86 -6.64 -11.07
C ILE A 394 17.66 -6.07 -9.66
N THR A 395 17.17 -6.90 -8.73
CA THR A 395 17.01 -6.46 -7.34
C THR A 395 18.37 -6.33 -6.65
N LEU A 396 18.69 -5.11 -6.21
CA LEU A 396 19.94 -4.77 -5.53
C LEU A 396 19.83 -5.01 -4.03
N LYS A 397 18.73 -4.57 -3.43
CA LYS A 397 18.50 -4.64 -1.98
C LYS A 397 17.02 -4.60 -1.68
N LYS A 398 16.64 -5.16 -0.53
CA LYS A 398 15.29 -5.10 0.02
C LYS A 398 15.35 -4.90 1.52
N SER A 399 14.27 -4.42 2.12
CA SER A 399 14.13 -4.36 3.56
C SER A 399 14.28 -5.76 4.17
N PRO A 400 14.89 -5.88 5.37
CA PRO A 400 14.74 -7.11 6.14
C PRO A 400 13.27 -7.29 6.54
N ASN A 401 12.85 -8.54 6.75
CA ASN A 401 11.56 -8.83 7.36
C ASN A 401 11.61 -8.45 8.85
N LEU A 402 10.70 -7.60 9.33
CA LEU A 402 10.64 -7.23 10.74
C LEU A 402 9.85 -8.29 11.51
N ALA A 403 9.98 -8.31 12.84
CA ALA A 403 9.17 -9.18 13.66
C ALA A 403 7.80 -8.52 13.95
N PRO A 404 6.73 -9.30 14.17
CA PRO A 404 5.42 -8.76 14.55
C PRO A 404 5.48 -7.85 15.78
N LYS A 405 4.64 -6.82 15.83
CA LYS A 405 4.51 -5.92 16.98
C LYS A 405 3.28 -6.28 17.82
N ILE A 406 3.47 -6.43 19.13
CA ILE A 406 2.38 -6.61 20.10
C ILE A 406 2.18 -5.32 20.89
N THR A 407 0.94 -4.83 20.94
CA THR A 407 0.56 -3.62 21.70
C THR A 407 -0.48 -3.99 22.75
N LEU A 408 -0.17 -3.78 24.03
CA LEU A 408 -1.11 -3.99 25.13
C LEU A 408 -1.84 -2.68 25.43
N PHE A 409 -3.17 -2.69 25.50
CA PHE A 409 -3.94 -1.48 25.79
C PHE A 409 -3.84 -1.06 27.25
N LYS A 410 -3.82 -2.04 28.16
CA LYS A 410 -3.73 -1.85 29.60
C LYS A 410 -3.07 -3.05 30.25
N ASN A 411 -2.10 -2.82 31.13
CA ASN A 411 -1.40 -3.87 31.86
C ASN A 411 -1.00 -3.34 33.25
N PRO A 412 -1.59 -3.83 34.37
CA PRO A 412 -2.54 -4.95 34.45
C PRO A 412 -3.95 -4.60 33.97
N ALA A 413 -4.60 -5.57 33.33
CA ALA A 413 -6.00 -5.52 32.91
C ALA A 413 -6.92 -6.24 33.91
N LYS A 414 -8.23 -6.04 33.78
CA LYS A 414 -9.25 -6.73 34.57
C LYS A 414 -10.28 -7.40 33.66
N ALA A 415 -10.76 -8.57 34.07
CA ALA A 415 -11.85 -9.29 33.44
C ALA A 415 -12.81 -9.85 34.50
N ASP A 416 -14.09 -9.85 34.18
CA ASP A 416 -15.14 -10.49 34.96
C ASP A 416 -15.17 -12.00 34.65
N LEU A 417 -15.18 -12.83 35.69
CA LEU A 417 -15.28 -14.30 35.57
C LEU A 417 -16.55 -14.69 34.81
N GLY A 418 -16.47 -15.69 33.92
CA GLY A 418 -17.60 -16.22 33.15
C GLY A 418 -18.10 -15.34 31.99
N LYS A 419 -17.73 -14.06 31.95
CA LYS A 419 -18.13 -13.13 30.88
C LYS A 419 -17.30 -13.34 29.61
N PRO A 420 -17.91 -13.33 28.41
CA PRO A 420 -17.18 -13.50 27.16
C PRO A 420 -16.37 -12.24 26.79
N TYR A 421 -15.11 -12.45 26.39
CA TYR A 421 -14.21 -11.42 25.84
C TYR A 421 -13.67 -11.86 24.49
N TYR A 422 -13.69 -10.98 23.49
CA TYR A 422 -12.96 -11.21 22.25
C TYR A 422 -11.46 -11.07 22.50
N LEU A 423 -10.72 -12.18 22.47
CA LEU A 423 -9.27 -12.13 22.71
C LEU A 423 -8.51 -11.60 21.48
N LEU A 424 -8.96 -11.98 20.28
CA LEU A 424 -8.45 -11.49 18.99
C LEU A 424 -9.57 -11.57 17.95
N ASP A 425 -9.67 -10.51 17.14
CA ASP A 425 -10.55 -10.42 15.98
C ASP A 425 -9.86 -9.64 14.85
N LEU A 426 -10.22 -9.91 13.60
CA LEU A 426 -9.66 -9.23 12.42
C LEU A 426 -10.21 -7.81 12.33
N ARG A 427 -9.33 -6.80 12.44
CA ARG A 427 -9.66 -5.38 12.28
C ARG A 427 -8.74 -4.72 11.24
N PRO A 428 -9.09 -3.53 10.70
CA PRO A 428 -8.21 -2.80 9.78
C PRO A 428 -6.81 -2.52 10.35
N GLU A 429 -6.72 -2.37 11.67
CA GLU A 429 -5.48 -2.11 12.41
C GLU A 429 -4.59 -3.35 12.60
N GLY A 430 -5.07 -4.56 12.26
CA GLY A 430 -4.44 -5.84 12.57
C GLY A 430 -5.36 -6.79 13.35
N LEU A 431 -4.79 -7.82 13.98
CA LEU A 431 -5.54 -8.72 14.87
C LEU A 431 -5.67 -8.06 16.25
N CYS A 432 -6.87 -7.60 16.60
CA CYS A 432 -7.12 -6.81 17.81
C CYS A 432 -8.27 -7.40 18.63
N GLY A 433 -8.07 -7.54 19.94
CA GLY A 433 -9.09 -7.99 20.88
C GLY A 433 -9.48 -6.94 21.91
N ALA A 434 -9.96 -7.39 23.06
CA ALA A 434 -10.34 -6.54 24.19
C ALA A 434 -9.14 -5.94 24.94
N PHE A 435 -7.98 -6.61 24.90
CA PHE A 435 -6.84 -6.28 25.76
C PHE A 435 -5.56 -5.92 25.01
N PHE A 436 -5.39 -6.37 23.76
CA PHE A 436 -4.19 -6.15 22.98
C PHE A 436 -4.46 -6.19 21.47
N CYS A 437 -3.50 -5.68 20.69
CA CYS A 437 -3.40 -5.84 19.24
C CYS A 437 -2.07 -6.49 18.86
N VAL A 438 -2.10 -7.29 17.79
CA VAL A 438 -0.93 -7.83 17.12
C VAL A 438 -0.97 -7.37 15.66
N LYS A 439 0.12 -6.76 15.20
CA LYS A 439 0.27 -6.29 13.83
C LYS A 439 1.65 -6.64 13.29
N ASP A 440 1.70 -7.10 12.06
CA ASP A 440 2.93 -7.24 11.30
C ASP A 440 3.19 -5.92 10.52
N PRO A 441 4.35 -5.26 10.69
CA PRO A 441 4.70 -4.08 9.89
C PRO A 441 4.66 -4.34 8.37
N GLU A 442 5.03 -5.54 7.94
CA GLU A 442 5.02 -5.97 6.53
C GLU A 442 3.67 -6.57 6.10
N GLY A 443 2.69 -6.62 7.00
CA GLY A 443 1.38 -7.22 6.75
C GLY A 443 1.43 -8.75 6.70
N GLY A 444 0.41 -9.36 6.08
CA GLY A 444 0.32 -10.81 5.96
C GLY A 444 -0.42 -11.49 7.12
N VAL A 445 -0.52 -12.83 7.03
CA VAL A 445 -1.30 -13.65 7.96
C VAL A 445 -0.43 -14.08 9.14
N LEU A 446 -0.73 -13.54 10.32
CA LEU A 446 -0.02 -13.85 11.55
C LEU A 446 -0.51 -15.15 12.19
N LYS A 447 0.41 -15.96 12.69
CA LYS A 447 0.12 -17.07 13.60
C LYS A 447 0.27 -16.59 15.04
N VAL A 448 -0.83 -16.52 15.78
CA VAL A 448 -0.83 -16.09 17.19
C VAL A 448 -1.13 -17.27 18.10
N ARG A 449 -0.36 -17.43 19.18
CA ARG A 449 -0.61 -18.37 20.26
C ARG A 449 -0.77 -17.63 21.58
N LEU A 450 -1.77 -18.02 22.35
CA LEU A 450 -2.10 -17.46 23.65
C LEU A 450 -1.99 -18.55 24.71
N PHE A 451 -1.27 -18.28 25.80
CA PHE A 451 -1.12 -19.21 26.92
C PHE A 451 -1.37 -18.49 28.24
N SER A 452 -2.31 -19.01 29.03
CA SER A 452 -2.66 -18.54 30.38
C SER A 452 -1.95 -19.39 31.42
N SER A 453 -1.32 -18.75 32.41
CA SER A 453 -0.68 -19.43 33.55
C SER A 453 -1.62 -20.32 34.38
N LEU A 454 -2.93 -20.06 34.34
CA LEU A 454 -3.94 -20.80 35.12
C LEU A 454 -4.84 -21.71 34.28
N GLU A 455 -4.93 -21.49 32.96
CA GLU A 455 -5.89 -22.19 32.08
C GLU A 455 -5.24 -22.86 30.87
N GLY A 456 -3.93 -22.71 30.69
CA GLY A 456 -3.20 -23.31 29.57
C GLY A 456 -3.43 -22.58 28.25
N GLU A 457 -3.49 -23.31 27.14
CA GLU A 457 -3.63 -22.72 25.81
C GLU A 457 -5.03 -22.13 25.60
N LEU A 458 -5.08 -20.85 25.23
CA LEU A 458 -6.31 -20.12 24.95
C LEU A 458 -6.54 -20.04 23.42
N PRO A 459 -7.80 -19.98 22.96
CA PRO A 459 -8.08 -19.78 21.54
C PRO A 459 -7.62 -18.39 21.10
N ALA A 460 -6.89 -18.33 19.98
CA ALA A 460 -6.41 -17.09 19.39
C ALA A 460 -7.46 -16.37 18.52
N GLY A 461 -8.75 -16.72 18.63
CA GLY A 461 -9.84 -16.10 17.89
C GLY A 461 -11.21 -16.39 18.52
N GLY A 462 -12.12 -15.42 18.41
CA GLY A 462 -13.47 -15.50 18.96
C GLY A 462 -13.59 -15.06 20.42
N GLU A 463 -14.76 -15.31 21.00
CA GLU A 463 -15.04 -15.03 22.41
C GLU A 463 -14.45 -16.12 23.33
N TYR A 464 -13.90 -15.68 24.46
CA TYR A 464 -13.45 -16.56 25.53
C TYR A 464 -13.98 -16.07 26.88
N SER A 465 -14.55 -17.00 27.66
CA SER A 465 -14.94 -16.77 29.05
C SER A 465 -13.96 -17.47 29.99
N PHE A 466 -13.28 -16.69 30.82
CA PHE A 466 -12.39 -17.22 31.86
C PHE A 466 -13.21 -18.02 32.89
N LYS A 467 -12.68 -19.17 33.30
CA LYS A 467 -13.31 -20.17 34.18
C LYS A 467 -12.64 -20.21 35.55
N VAL A 468 -11.38 -19.78 35.64
CA VAL A 468 -10.60 -19.72 36.87
C VAL A 468 -10.48 -18.26 37.32
N GLU A 469 -10.69 -18.01 38.60
CA GLU A 469 -10.45 -16.69 39.20
C GLU A 469 -8.98 -16.47 39.53
N GLY A 470 -8.56 -15.20 39.63
CA GLY A 470 -7.22 -14.82 40.07
C GLY A 470 -6.40 -14.13 38.99
N MET A 471 -5.08 -14.19 39.13
CA MET A 471 -4.15 -13.41 38.33
C MET A 471 -3.55 -14.29 37.21
N HIS A 472 -4.00 -14.08 35.98
CA HIS A 472 -3.54 -14.79 34.77
C HIS A 472 -2.39 -14.05 34.09
N ALA A 473 -1.19 -14.65 34.06
CA ALA A 473 -0.13 -14.21 33.16
C ALA A 473 -0.40 -14.81 31.77
N ILE A 474 -0.93 -14.00 30.84
CA ILE A 474 -1.23 -14.42 29.48
C ILE A 474 -0.02 -14.11 28.60
N THR A 475 0.70 -15.15 28.20
CA THR A 475 1.80 -15.07 27.24
C THR A 475 1.24 -15.07 25.82
N ILE A 476 1.51 -13.99 25.10
CA ILE A 476 1.13 -13.77 23.71
C ILE A 476 2.36 -14.01 22.86
N THR A 477 2.31 -14.95 21.93
CA THR A 477 3.37 -15.19 20.94
C THR A 477 2.81 -14.96 19.55
N ALA A 478 3.40 -14.03 18.81
CA ALA A 478 3.06 -13.77 17.42
C ALA A 478 4.20 -14.22 16.52
N THR A 479 3.87 -14.90 15.42
CA THR A 479 4.80 -15.38 14.41
C THR A 479 4.33 -14.95 13.04
N ASP A 480 5.21 -14.32 12.27
CA ASP A 480 4.93 -13.97 10.87
C ASP A 480 5.09 -15.19 9.93
N PRO A 481 4.73 -15.08 8.64
CA PRO A 481 4.89 -16.17 7.67
C PRO A 481 6.35 -16.61 7.42
N LEU A 482 7.33 -15.77 7.73
CA LEU A 482 8.76 -16.04 7.54
C LEU A 482 9.45 -16.59 8.79
N GLY A 483 8.72 -16.71 9.90
CA GLY A 483 9.15 -17.31 11.15
C GLY A 483 9.74 -16.36 12.19
N ASN A 484 9.75 -15.04 11.98
CA ASN A 484 10.14 -14.15 13.08
C ASN A 484 9.05 -14.15 14.15
N THR A 485 9.47 -14.01 15.40
CA THR A 485 8.57 -14.09 16.54
C THR A 485 8.75 -12.95 17.52
N THR A 486 7.64 -12.52 18.11
CA THR A 486 7.60 -11.56 19.22
C THR A 486 6.74 -12.11 20.35
N GLN A 487 7.15 -11.85 21.59
CA GLN A 487 6.42 -12.26 22.78
C GLN A 487 6.12 -11.08 23.70
N ALA A 488 4.95 -11.11 24.34
CA ALA A 488 4.56 -10.18 25.39
C ALA A 488 3.73 -10.91 26.47
N VAL A 489 3.75 -10.39 27.70
CA VAL A 489 2.96 -10.93 28.81
C VAL A 489 1.94 -9.90 29.28
N LEU A 490 0.66 -10.25 29.18
CA LEU A 490 -0.46 -9.49 29.73
C LEU A 490 -0.81 -10.03 31.11
N ASN A 491 -0.79 -9.16 32.13
CA ASN A 491 -1.29 -9.50 33.46
C ASN A 491 -2.79 -9.18 33.54
N LEU A 492 -3.63 -10.20 33.56
CA LEU A 492 -5.09 -10.08 33.64
C LEU A 492 -5.62 -10.60 34.99
N SER A 493 -6.27 -9.71 35.77
CA SER A 493 -6.97 -10.08 37.00
C SER A 493 -8.43 -10.45 36.69
N VAL A 494 -8.76 -11.73 36.86
CA VAL A 494 -10.11 -12.27 36.69
C VAL A 494 -10.81 -12.29 38.05
N VAL A 495 -11.98 -11.64 38.15
CA VAL A 495 -12.70 -11.42 39.41
C VAL A 495 -14.16 -11.86 39.33
N ASN A 496 -14.68 -12.38 40.45
CA ASN A 496 -16.09 -12.68 40.64
C ASN A 496 -16.71 -11.73 41.67
N ALA A 497 -17.71 -10.94 41.29
CA ALA A 497 -18.43 -10.06 42.20
C ALA A 497 -19.58 -10.82 42.89
N PRO A 498 -19.94 -10.48 44.13
CA PRO A 498 -21.08 -11.10 44.78
C PRO A 498 -22.43 -10.50 44.28
N PRO A 499 -23.54 -11.26 44.33
CA PRO A 499 -24.85 -10.79 43.86
C PRO A 499 -25.43 -9.62 44.66
N ASP A 500 -26.22 -8.76 44.01
CA ASP A 500 -27.02 -7.72 44.63
C ASP A 500 -28.48 -8.16 44.83
N ILE A 501 -29.03 -7.94 46.04
CA ILE A 501 -30.38 -8.36 46.45
C ILE A 501 -31.31 -7.14 46.64
N LEU A 502 -32.50 -7.17 46.04
CA LEU A 502 -33.56 -6.16 46.20
C LEU A 502 -34.86 -6.80 46.71
N PHE A 503 -35.28 -6.42 47.92
CA PHE A 503 -36.56 -6.83 48.50
C PHE A 503 -37.73 -5.93 48.06
N SER A 504 -38.90 -6.52 47.89
CA SER A 504 -40.19 -5.84 47.75
C SER A 504 -41.15 -6.37 48.81
N TYR A 505 -41.65 -5.48 49.65
CA TYR A 505 -42.59 -5.75 50.75
C TYR A 505 -43.40 -4.49 51.02
N PHE A 506 -44.53 -4.66 51.69
CA PHE A 506 -45.48 -3.57 51.93
C PHE A 506 -45.01 -2.61 53.03
N ASP A 507 -44.88 -3.10 54.27
CA ASP A 507 -44.48 -2.31 55.44
C ASP A 507 -43.57 -3.15 56.33
N LYS A 508 -42.77 -2.52 57.20
CA LYS A 508 -41.93 -3.20 58.18
C LYS A 508 -42.65 -3.49 59.50
N THR A 509 -43.99 -3.47 59.49
CA THR A 509 -44.81 -3.73 60.67
C THR A 509 -45.91 -4.72 60.31
N VAL A 510 -46.11 -5.75 61.15
CA VAL A 510 -47.15 -6.76 60.95
C VAL A 510 -47.64 -7.30 62.28
N ALA A 511 -48.92 -7.66 62.39
CA ALA A 511 -49.43 -8.27 63.61
C ALA A 511 -49.00 -9.75 63.73
N GLN A 512 -48.77 -10.21 64.95
CA GLN A 512 -48.41 -11.61 65.22
C GLN A 512 -49.46 -12.57 64.64
N GLY A 513 -49.00 -13.67 64.03
CA GLY A 513 -49.88 -14.66 63.41
C GLY A 513 -50.48 -14.28 62.05
N VAL A 514 -50.22 -13.05 61.56
CA VAL A 514 -50.64 -12.62 60.22
C VAL A 514 -49.57 -12.98 59.17
N PRO A 515 -49.96 -13.55 58.02
CA PRO A 515 -49.06 -13.78 56.88
C PRO A 515 -48.33 -12.51 56.43
N TYR A 516 -47.00 -12.59 56.32
CA TYR A 516 -46.12 -11.52 55.88
C TYR A 516 -45.38 -11.92 54.60
N PHE A 517 -45.67 -11.22 53.51
CA PHE A 517 -45.16 -11.55 52.17
C PHE A 517 -43.95 -10.69 51.80
N VAL A 518 -42.91 -11.34 51.31
CA VAL A 518 -41.74 -10.68 50.74
C VAL A 518 -41.41 -11.31 49.40
N ASN A 519 -41.25 -10.45 48.40
CA ASN A 519 -40.77 -10.83 47.07
C ASN A 519 -39.34 -10.29 46.91
N VAL A 520 -38.51 -10.97 46.11
CA VAL A 520 -37.12 -10.56 45.94
C VAL A 520 -36.64 -10.72 44.50
N SER A 521 -35.71 -9.85 44.11
CA SER A 521 -34.87 -10.03 42.94
C SER A 521 -33.40 -10.05 43.33
N ALA A 522 -32.62 -10.89 42.67
CA ALA A 522 -31.17 -10.91 42.84
C ALA A 522 -30.52 -10.84 41.45
N ASN A 523 -29.60 -9.90 41.28
CA ASN A 523 -28.85 -9.71 40.05
C ASN A 523 -27.36 -9.75 40.37
N ASP A 524 -26.60 -10.37 39.50
CA ASP A 524 -25.16 -10.47 39.60
C ASP A 524 -24.50 -9.82 38.38
N LEU A 525 -23.37 -9.13 38.59
CA LEU A 525 -22.68 -8.42 37.51
C LEU A 525 -22.04 -9.40 36.51
N ASN A 526 -21.57 -10.55 36.99
CA ASN A 526 -20.89 -11.57 36.21
C ASN A 526 -21.88 -12.48 35.47
N SER A 527 -22.97 -12.86 36.13
CA SER A 527 -23.93 -13.89 35.68
C SER A 527 -25.32 -13.39 35.32
N GLY A 528 -25.64 -12.11 35.55
CA GLY A 528 -26.97 -11.54 35.31
C GLY A 528 -27.99 -11.91 36.38
N LYS A 529 -29.28 -11.99 36.00
CA LYS A 529 -30.37 -12.26 36.95
C LYS A 529 -30.28 -13.69 37.51
N LEU A 530 -30.30 -13.82 38.83
CA LEU A 530 -30.29 -15.13 39.50
C LEU A 530 -31.68 -15.77 39.51
N GLY A 531 -31.71 -17.08 39.32
CA GLY A 531 -32.95 -17.87 39.44
C GLY A 531 -33.40 -18.05 40.89
N CYS A 532 -34.70 -18.26 41.11
CA CYS A 532 -35.28 -18.45 42.44
C CYS A 532 -34.70 -19.66 43.21
N SER A 533 -34.16 -20.64 42.48
CA SER A 533 -33.46 -21.81 43.05
C SER A 533 -32.11 -21.47 43.70
N SER A 534 -31.56 -20.28 43.47
CA SER A 534 -30.31 -19.79 44.07
C SER A 534 -30.52 -18.98 45.37
N LEU A 535 -31.78 -18.84 45.80
CA LEU A 535 -32.17 -18.03 46.94
C LEU A 535 -32.57 -18.92 48.13
N ARG A 536 -32.08 -18.60 49.32
CA ARG A 536 -32.35 -19.35 50.56
C ARG A 536 -32.81 -18.41 51.67
N TRP A 537 -34.01 -18.66 52.19
CA TRP A 537 -34.61 -17.90 53.28
C TRP A 537 -34.38 -18.58 54.63
N SER A 538 -34.31 -17.79 55.71
CA SER A 538 -34.38 -18.30 57.08
C SER A 538 -34.99 -17.28 58.03
N VAL A 539 -35.70 -17.79 59.04
CA VAL A 539 -36.29 -17.04 60.16
C VAL A 539 -35.90 -17.72 61.47
N GLN A 540 -36.13 -17.06 62.60
CA GLN A 540 -35.81 -17.59 63.94
C GLN A 540 -37.06 -18.22 64.56
N ASP A 541 -36.89 -19.27 65.37
CA ASP A 541 -38.00 -19.81 66.18
C ASP A 541 -38.61 -18.70 67.07
N PRO A 542 -39.94 -18.66 67.29
CA PRO A 542 -40.97 -19.59 66.82
C PRO A 542 -41.61 -19.22 65.45
N ASP A 543 -40.93 -18.43 64.61
CA ASP A 543 -41.47 -18.00 63.31
C ASP A 543 -41.39 -19.13 62.28
N VAL A 544 -42.38 -19.18 61.38
CA VAL A 544 -42.45 -20.21 60.33
C VAL A 544 -42.51 -19.52 58.98
N LEU A 545 -41.80 -20.08 58.00
CA LEU A 545 -41.85 -19.60 56.62
C LEU A 545 -42.35 -20.68 55.66
N THR A 546 -42.92 -20.24 54.55
CA THR A 546 -43.26 -21.06 53.40
C THR A 546 -42.83 -20.33 52.13
N THR A 547 -42.34 -21.07 51.13
CA THR A 547 -41.89 -20.51 49.86
C THR A 547 -42.58 -21.20 48.70
N GLU A 548 -42.56 -20.56 47.54
CA GLU A 548 -43.20 -21.09 46.33
C GLU A 548 -42.55 -22.37 45.77
N LEU A 549 -41.26 -22.64 46.07
CA LEU A 549 -40.54 -23.84 45.63
C LEU A 549 -40.32 -24.87 46.76
N GLY A 550 -40.82 -24.61 47.98
CA GLY A 550 -40.60 -25.45 49.15
C GLY A 550 -39.19 -25.33 49.76
N ALA A 551 -39.01 -25.89 50.97
CA ALA A 551 -37.72 -26.00 51.68
C ALA A 551 -36.92 -24.67 51.83
N SER A 552 -37.62 -23.56 52.09
CA SER A 552 -37.02 -22.23 52.25
C SER A 552 -36.34 -21.67 50.98
N VAL A 553 -36.64 -22.25 49.81
CA VAL A 553 -36.12 -21.82 48.49
C VAL A 553 -37.21 -21.10 47.72
N GLY A 554 -36.92 -19.94 47.12
CA GLY A 554 -37.87 -19.22 46.27
C GLY A 554 -37.61 -17.73 46.16
N CYS A 555 -38.20 -17.09 45.15
CA CYS A 555 -38.22 -15.63 45.03
C CYS A 555 -39.30 -15.01 45.92
N ASN A 556 -40.35 -15.77 46.22
CA ASN A 556 -41.48 -15.33 47.03
C ASN A 556 -41.54 -16.15 48.33
N VAL A 557 -41.63 -15.45 49.48
CA VAL A 557 -41.72 -16.06 50.82
C VAL A 557 -42.91 -15.49 51.59
N ASN A 558 -43.61 -16.37 52.30
CA ASN A 558 -44.68 -16.04 53.23
C ASN A 558 -44.25 -16.46 54.64
N ILE A 559 -44.23 -15.51 55.57
CA ILE A 559 -43.75 -15.70 56.94
C ILE A 559 -44.90 -15.49 57.91
N ILE A 560 -45.02 -16.38 58.90
CA ILE A 560 -45.92 -16.22 60.05
C ILE A 560 -45.04 -16.01 61.28
N PHE A 561 -45.11 -14.81 61.85
CA PHE A 561 -44.36 -14.49 63.06
C PHE A 561 -45.06 -15.06 64.30
N GLY A 562 -44.33 -15.88 65.04
CA GLY A 562 -44.83 -16.57 66.24
C GLY A 562 -44.62 -15.77 67.52
N GLN A 563 -43.90 -14.64 67.48
CA GLN A 563 -43.59 -13.81 68.66
C GLN A 563 -43.61 -12.31 68.32
N MET A 564 -44.11 -11.49 69.25
CA MET A 564 -44.07 -10.02 69.16
C MET A 564 -42.65 -9.45 69.29
N GLY A 565 -42.44 -8.21 68.83
CA GLY A 565 -41.18 -7.48 68.90
C GLY A 565 -40.43 -7.42 67.56
N GLN A 566 -39.17 -7.02 67.60
CA GLN A 566 -38.32 -6.99 66.39
C GLN A 566 -37.93 -8.40 65.98
N ARG A 567 -38.25 -8.79 64.74
CA ARG A 567 -37.94 -10.08 64.14
C ARG A 567 -37.12 -9.88 62.87
N SER A 568 -36.24 -10.82 62.56
CA SER A 568 -35.34 -10.75 61.41
C SER A 568 -35.61 -11.87 60.42
N VAL A 569 -35.70 -11.51 59.15
CA VAL A 569 -35.83 -12.41 58.01
C VAL A 569 -34.54 -12.34 57.21
N ASN A 570 -33.85 -13.46 57.08
CA ASN A 570 -32.58 -13.53 56.37
C ASN A 570 -32.77 -14.15 54.99
N LEU A 571 -32.11 -13.58 53.99
CA LEU A 571 -31.99 -14.16 52.65
C LEU A 571 -30.53 -14.25 52.26
N SER A 572 -30.12 -15.41 51.75
CA SER A 572 -28.84 -15.62 51.09
C SER A 572 -29.06 -15.89 49.59
N ALA A 573 -28.30 -15.19 48.76
CA ALA A 573 -28.20 -15.44 47.32
C ALA A 573 -26.79 -15.92 46.98
N SER A 574 -26.69 -16.92 46.10
CA SER A 574 -25.42 -17.39 45.55
C SER A 574 -25.45 -17.27 44.04
N ASP A 575 -24.41 -16.71 43.44
CA ASP A 575 -24.21 -16.82 42.00
C ASP A 575 -23.83 -18.27 41.61
N PRO A 576 -23.83 -18.60 40.30
CA PRO A 576 -23.35 -19.90 39.81
C PRO A 576 -21.87 -20.19 40.08
N GLN A 577 -21.06 -19.17 40.37
CA GLN A 577 -19.61 -19.26 40.60
C GLN A 577 -19.24 -19.39 42.09
N GLY A 578 -20.22 -19.35 42.99
CA GLY A 578 -20.09 -19.55 44.43
C GLY A 578 -19.96 -18.27 45.28
N ALA A 579 -19.96 -17.07 44.70
CA ALA A 579 -20.01 -15.85 45.50
C ALA A 579 -21.40 -15.66 46.11
N LYS A 580 -21.41 -15.22 47.37
CA LYS A 580 -22.62 -15.15 48.19
C LYS A 580 -22.82 -13.76 48.74
N THR A 581 -24.08 -13.34 48.75
CA THR A 581 -24.55 -12.17 49.49
C THR A 581 -25.61 -12.63 50.49
N GLN A 582 -25.63 -11.99 51.66
CA GLN A 582 -26.69 -12.14 52.63
C GLN A 582 -27.29 -10.77 52.94
N LYS A 583 -28.62 -10.71 53.03
CA LYS A 583 -29.36 -9.50 53.37
C LYS A 583 -30.42 -9.81 54.41
N THR A 584 -30.54 -8.96 55.41
CA THR A 584 -31.50 -9.10 56.51
C THR A 584 -32.59 -8.04 56.40
N LEU A 585 -33.84 -8.47 56.52
CA LEU A 585 -35.01 -7.60 56.67
C LEU A 585 -35.49 -7.65 58.12
N ASN A 586 -35.53 -6.49 58.78
CA ASN A 586 -36.08 -6.36 60.13
C ASN A 586 -37.55 -5.93 60.06
N VAL A 587 -38.40 -6.64 60.79
CA VAL A 587 -39.86 -6.48 60.84
C VAL A 587 -40.30 -6.33 62.29
N THR A 588 -41.16 -5.35 62.56
CA THR A 588 -41.75 -5.09 63.87
C THR A 588 -43.06 -5.87 63.99
N VAL A 589 -43.12 -6.81 64.93
CA VAL A 589 -44.31 -7.63 65.15
C VAL A 589 -45.14 -7.09 66.30
N THR A 590 -46.38 -6.69 66.00
CA THR A 590 -47.34 -6.11 66.95
C THR A 590 -48.30 -7.17 67.49
N GLU A 591 -49.18 -6.74 68.38
CA GLU A 591 -50.23 -7.53 69.00
C GLU A 591 -51.05 -8.31 67.94
N PRO A 592 -51.41 -9.58 68.18
CA PRO A 592 -52.21 -10.38 67.26
C PRO A 592 -53.62 -9.78 67.11
N PRO A 593 -54.22 -9.85 65.91
CA PRO A 593 -55.55 -9.31 65.68
C PRO A 593 -56.62 -10.15 66.42
N LEU A 594 -57.70 -9.50 66.87
CA LEU A 594 -58.83 -10.16 67.54
C LEU A 594 -59.55 -11.19 66.66
N ILE A 595 -59.48 -11.02 65.34
CA ILE A 595 -60.09 -11.92 64.34
C ILE A 595 -58.97 -12.54 63.51
N LYS A 596 -58.99 -13.87 63.38
CA LYS A 596 -58.01 -14.60 62.60
C LYS A 596 -58.14 -14.25 61.11
N PRO A 597 -57.06 -13.88 60.42
CA PRO A 597 -57.12 -13.59 59.00
C PRO A 597 -57.38 -14.84 58.13
N PRO A 598 -57.98 -14.68 56.93
CA PRO A 598 -58.01 -15.71 55.91
C PRO A 598 -56.58 -16.03 55.44
N GLY A 599 -56.37 -17.25 54.96
CA GLY A 599 -55.08 -17.66 54.41
C GLY A 599 -54.91 -17.11 52.99
N VAL A 600 -54.03 -16.14 52.79
CA VAL A 600 -53.72 -15.62 51.44
C VAL A 600 -52.49 -16.35 50.89
N GLY A 601 -52.55 -16.72 49.62
CA GLY A 601 -51.44 -17.31 48.87
C GLY A 601 -50.61 -16.24 48.16
N PHE A 602 -49.54 -16.66 47.49
CA PHE A 602 -48.71 -15.74 46.71
C PHE A 602 -49.50 -15.09 45.57
N MET A 603 -49.22 -13.81 45.36
CA MET A 603 -49.63 -13.11 44.16
C MET A 603 -48.88 -13.68 42.96
N LYS A 604 -49.60 -14.16 41.95
CA LYS A 604 -49.04 -14.68 40.71
C LYS A 604 -49.32 -13.72 39.57
N ILE A 605 -48.26 -13.31 38.89
CA ILE A 605 -48.29 -12.38 37.78
C ILE A 605 -47.72 -13.07 36.55
N PHE A 606 -48.48 -13.14 35.47
CA PHE A 606 -48.04 -13.71 34.20
C PHE A 606 -48.16 -12.69 33.09
N ASN A 607 -47.16 -12.61 32.21
CA ASN A 607 -47.30 -11.85 30.98
C ASN A 607 -48.19 -12.64 30.02
N SER A 608 -49.35 -12.10 29.65
CA SER A 608 -50.33 -12.78 28.81
C SER A 608 -49.81 -13.09 27.40
N ARG A 609 -48.76 -12.39 26.94
CA ARG A 609 -48.14 -12.63 25.63
C ARG A 609 -47.10 -13.75 25.69
N SER A 610 -46.16 -13.70 26.64
CA SER A 610 -45.08 -14.69 26.71
C SER A 610 -45.47 -15.95 27.50
N GLY A 611 -46.51 -15.87 28.32
CA GLY A 611 -46.86 -16.93 29.28
C GLY A 611 -45.90 -17.06 30.45
N GLU A 612 -44.87 -16.20 30.52
CA GLU A 612 -43.84 -16.25 31.55
C GLU A 612 -44.34 -15.62 32.86
N VAL A 613 -43.89 -16.18 33.98
CA VAL A 613 -44.08 -15.60 35.31
C VAL A 613 -43.23 -14.33 35.42
N VAL A 614 -43.86 -13.21 35.77
CA VAL A 614 -43.16 -11.96 36.07
C VAL A 614 -42.74 -12.00 37.54
N GLN A 615 -41.47 -11.72 37.81
CA GLN A 615 -40.92 -11.62 39.16
C GLN A 615 -40.66 -10.16 39.54
N THR A 616 -40.48 -9.91 40.83
CA THR A 616 -40.14 -8.56 41.30
C THR A 616 -38.87 -8.07 40.61
N GLY A 617 -38.82 -6.78 40.25
CA GLY A 617 -37.69 -6.15 39.57
C GLY A 617 -37.55 -6.50 38.08
N ASP A 618 -38.40 -7.37 37.53
CA ASP A 618 -38.43 -7.60 36.08
C ASP A 618 -38.86 -6.36 35.32
N LYS A 619 -38.46 -6.30 34.05
CA LYS A 619 -38.86 -5.23 33.15
C LYS A 619 -39.88 -5.76 32.15
N VAL A 620 -41.08 -5.19 32.17
CA VAL A 620 -42.14 -5.43 31.18
C VAL A 620 -42.24 -4.23 30.23
N ARG A 621 -42.82 -4.43 29.05
CA ARG A 621 -43.04 -3.33 28.10
C ARG A 621 -44.31 -2.59 28.46
N TYR A 622 -44.32 -1.28 28.25
CA TYR A 622 -45.54 -0.48 28.32
C TYR A 622 -46.63 -1.10 27.43
N GLY A 623 -47.83 -1.28 27.99
CA GLY A 623 -48.96 -1.90 27.33
C GLY A 623 -48.97 -3.43 27.32
N ASP A 624 -47.97 -4.12 27.88
CA ASP A 624 -48.05 -5.57 28.08
C ASP A 624 -49.24 -5.90 29.00
N LEU A 625 -50.04 -6.90 28.60
CA LEU A 625 -51.15 -7.38 29.42
C LEU A 625 -50.62 -8.36 30.45
N LEU A 626 -50.80 -8.07 31.74
CA LEU A 626 -50.39 -8.90 32.85
C LEU A 626 -51.62 -9.51 33.53
N ASN A 627 -51.67 -10.84 33.63
CA ASN A 627 -52.66 -11.56 34.40
C ASN A 627 -52.24 -11.56 35.88
N LEU A 628 -53.00 -10.86 36.71
CA LEU A 628 -52.83 -10.80 38.16
C LEU A 628 -53.79 -11.79 38.81
N SER A 629 -53.28 -12.62 39.73
CA SER A 629 -54.09 -13.58 40.44
C SER A 629 -53.60 -13.81 41.86
N VAL A 630 -54.53 -14.08 42.78
CA VAL A 630 -54.24 -14.47 44.16
C VAL A 630 -55.15 -15.63 44.56
N ALA A 631 -54.64 -16.54 45.37
CA ALA A 631 -55.46 -17.58 46.00
C ALA A 631 -55.77 -17.16 47.44
N VAL A 632 -57.03 -17.28 47.88
CA VAL A 632 -57.43 -17.02 49.27
C VAL A 632 -58.23 -18.20 49.81
N THR A 633 -57.81 -18.72 50.95
CA THR A 633 -58.49 -19.75 51.72
C THR A 633 -59.29 -19.07 52.82
N ASN A 634 -60.61 -19.25 52.79
CA ASN A 634 -61.56 -18.63 53.70
C ASN A 634 -62.24 -19.68 54.59
N PRO A 635 -61.55 -20.20 55.62
CA PRO A 635 -62.07 -21.30 56.43
C PRO A 635 -63.35 -20.93 57.20
N ASP A 636 -63.52 -19.64 57.54
CA ASP A 636 -64.63 -19.13 58.34
C ASP A 636 -65.77 -18.54 57.48
N ASN A 637 -65.66 -18.67 56.15
CA ASN A 637 -66.64 -18.21 55.15
C ASN A 637 -67.09 -16.74 55.34
N LEU A 638 -66.16 -15.88 55.78
CA LEU A 638 -66.40 -14.44 55.95
C LEU A 638 -66.51 -13.73 54.59
N PRO A 639 -67.24 -12.60 54.47
CA PRO A 639 -67.17 -11.79 53.26
C PRO A 639 -65.73 -11.34 53.00
N ILE A 640 -65.25 -11.47 51.75
CA ILE A 640 -63.91 -11.04 51.31
C ILE A 640 -64.06 -10.03 50.18
N GLU A 641 -63.34 -8.91 50.30
CA GLU A 641 -63.22 -7.90 49.25
C GLU A 641 -61.76 -7.78 48.81
N TYR A 642 -61.54 -7.63 47.51
CA TYR A 642 -60.22 -7.42 46.92
C TYR A 642 -60.12 -5.98 46.42
N SER A 643 -58.95 -5.38 46.52
CA SER A 643 -58.67 -4.11 45.85
C SER A 643 -57.23 -4.07 45.37
N TRP A 644 -57.07 -4.00 44.06
CA TRP A 644 -55.80 -3.88 43.38
C TRP A 644 -55.47 -2.42 43.12
N TYR A 645 -54.22 -2.05 43.37
CA TYR A 645 -53.68 -0.72 43.15
C TYR A 645 -52.36 -0.80 42.41
N VAL A 646 -52.04 0.25 41.66
CA VAL A 646 -50.73 0.46 41.07
C VAL A 646 -50.19 1.83 41.44
N SER A 647 -48.87 1.94 41.61
CA SER A 647 -48.21 3.20 41.92
C SER A 647 -46.87 3.33 41.19
N ALA A 648 -46.60 4.53 40.67
CA ALA A 648 -45.28 4.98 40.25
C ALA A 648 -44.86 6.16 41.15
N GLY A 649 -44.49 5.87 42.41
CA GLY A 649 -44.18 6.87 43.43
C GLY A 649 -45.08 6.77 44.66
N GLU A 650 -45.58 7.90 45.17
CA GLU A 650 -46.42 7.94 46.39
C GLU A 650 -47.93 7.82 46.11
N LYS A 651 -48.36 7.97 44.85
CA LYS A 651 -49.78 7.96 44.48
C LYS A 651 -50.22 6.58 43.98
N PHE A 652 -51.19 6.00 44.69
CA PHE A 652 -51.82 4.73 44.32
C PHE A 652 -53.09 4.96 43.51
N GLU A 653 -53.22 4.25 42.40
CA GLU A 653 -54.40 4.24 41.52
C GLU A 653 -55.04 2.87 41.54
N LYS A 654 -56.34 2.81 41.81
CA LYS A 654 -57.08 1.55 41.89
C LYS A 654 -57.33 0.97 40.48
N ILE A 655 -57.06 -0.32 40.29
CA ILE A 655 -57.16 -0.99 38.97
C ILE A 655 -58.17 -2.14 38.92
N GLY A 656 -58.63 -2.69 40.05
CA GLY A 656 -59.66 -3.73 40.04
C GLY A 656 -60.01 -4.30 41.42
N ASP A 657 -61.08 -5.09 41.46
CA ASP A 657 -61.70 -5.60 42.70
C ASP A 657 -61.94 -7.12 42.69
N GLN A 658 -61.32 -7.82 41.75
CA GLN A 658 -61.50 -9.27 41.57
C GLN A 658 -60.25 -10.02 42.02
N PRO A 659 -60.37 -11.27 42.51
CA PRO A 659 -59.22 -12.10 42.89
C PRO A 659 -58.31 -12.42 41.68
N THR A 660 -58.86 -12.34 40.47
CA THR A 660 -58.14 -12.43 39.20
C THR A 660 -58.51 -11.25 38.30
N MET A 661 -57.52 -10.62 37.68
CA MET A 661 -57.76 -9.54 36.73
C MET A 661 -56.62 -9.41 35.71
N VAL A 662 -56.87 -8.68 34.63
CA VAL A 662 -55.86 -8.32 33.63
C VAL A 662 -55.54 -6.84 33.77
N TRP A 663 -54.26 -6.51 33.88
CA TRP A 663 -53.77 -5.14 33.94
C TRP A 663 -52.88 -4.84 32.73
N ALA A 664 -53.05 -3.67 32.11
CA ALA A 664 -52.16 -3.19 31.06
C ALA A 664 -51.01 -2.40 31.69
N ALA A 665 -49.78 -2.92 31.54
CA ALA A 665 -48.60 -2.36 32.18
C ALA A 665 -48.41 -0.88 31.83
N GLY A 666 -48.34 -0.02 32.86
CA GLY A 666 -48.16 1.42 32.72
C GLY A 666 -49.45 2.25 32.62
N TYR A 667 -50.65 1.66 32.66
CA TYR A 667 -51.90 2.43 32.74
C TYR A 667 -52.53 2.34 34.14
N PRO A 668 -53.00 3.43 34.78
CA PRO A 668 -52.98 4.83 34.31
C PRO A 668 -51.70 5.62 34.68
N ILE A 669 -50.74 4.98 35.35
CA ILE A 669 -49.63 5.64 36.05
C ILE A 669 -48.41 6.01 35.18
N GLY A 670 -48.35 5.58 33.92
CA GLY A 670 -47.24 5.82 32.99
C GLY A 670 -46.06 4.85 33.11
N GLU A 671 -44.92 5.25 32.56
CA GLU A 671 -43.66 4.50 32.63
C GLU A 671 -42.94 4.71 33.97
N GLY A 672 -42.12 3.74 34.38
CA GLY A 672 -41.37 3.87 35.62
C GLY A 672 -40.48 2.66 35.89
N SER A 673 -39.30 2.90 36.47
CA SER A 673 -38.34 1.84 36.80
C SER A 673 -38.76 0.96 37.99
N ASN A 674 -39.71 1.42 38.80
CA ASN A 674 -40.27 0.72 39.97
C ASN A 674 -41.77 1.04 40.10
N VAL A 675 -42.58 0.44 39.24
CA VAL A 675 -44.03 0.42 39.38
C VAL A 675 -44.41 -0.64 40.42
N ARG A 676 -45.08 -0.22 41.50
CA ARG A 676 -45.62 -1.13 42.52
C ARG A 676 -47.02 -1.58 42.15
N ILE A 677 -47.27 -2.88 42.24
CA ILE A 677 -48.58 -3.52 42.18
C ILE A 677 -48.91 -3.96 43.61
N LEU A 678 -50.02 -3.47 44.12
CA LEU A 678 -50.45 -3.66 45.50
C LEU A 678 -51.82 -4.32 45.51
N LEU A 679 -51.98 -5.38 46.29
CA LEU A 679 -53.26 -6.02 46.54
C LEU A 679 -53.62 -5.84 48.01
N HIS A 680 -54.80 -5.29 48.28
CA HIS A 680 -55.45 -5.31 49.58
C HIS A 680 -56.54 -6.38 49.58
N VAL A 681 -56.53 -7.23 50.58
CA VAL A 681 -57.59 -8.23 50.85
C VAL A 681 -58.23 -7.88 52.18
N TYR A 682 -59.52 -7.55 52.16
CA TYR A 682 -60.30 -7.21 53.35
C TYR A 682 -61.22 -8.38 53.73
N TRP A 683 -61.47 -8.58 55.02
CA TRP A 683 -62.43 -9.57 55.51
C TRP A 683 -63.16 -9.11 56.78
N GLY A 684 -64.39 -9.59 56.99
CA GLY A 684 -65.19 -9.29 58.19
C GLY A 684 -66.02 -8.00 58.09
N ASP A 685 -66.24 -7.30 59.22
CA ASP A 685 -67.02 -6.05 59.29
C ASP A 685 -66.22 -4.86 58.69
N PRO A 686 -66.73 -4.18 57.64
CA PRO A 686 -66.06 -3.07 56.98
C PRO A 686 -65.64 -1.90 57.90
N LYS A 687 -66.24 -1.79 59.10
CA LYS A 687 -65.94 -0.70 60.06
C LYS A 687 -64.70 -0.94 60.92
N HIS A 688 -64.14 -2.15 60.96
CA HIS A 688 -63.00 -2.50 61.83
C HIS A 688 -61.82 -3.15 61.07
N GLN A 689 -61.77 -2.95 59.75
CA GLN A 689 -60.84 -3.47 58.73
C GLN A 689 -59.55 -4.15 59.24
N PRO A 690 -59.56 -5.48 59.42
CA PRO A 690 -58.34 -6.23 59.27
C PRO A 690 -58.11 -6.45 57.76
N ASP A 691 -56.96 -6.00 57.26
CA ASP A 691 -56.56 -6.12 55.86
C ASP A 691 -55.20 -6.84 55.70
N GLN A 692 -55.02 -7.54 54.59
CA GLN A 692 -53.76 -8.16 54.20
C GLN A 692 -53.26 -7.49 52.94
N ARG A 693 -51.97 -7.19 52.91
CA ARG A 693 -51.35 -6.39 51.85
C ARG A 693 -50.20 -7.15 51.21
N LEU A 694 -50.26 -7.29 49.88
CA LEU A 694 -49.22 -7.91 49.07
C LEU A 694 -48.65 -6.84 48.14
N ASP A 695 -47.33 -6.68 48.12
CA ASP A 695 -46.61 -5.69 47.32
C ASP A 695 -45.64 -6.37 46.35
N PHE A 696 -45.65 -5.94 45.10
CA PHE A 696 -44.76 -6.43 44.05
C PHE A 696 -44.28 -5.27 43.18
N SER A 697 -42.97 -5.18 42.97
CA SER A 697 -42.38 -4.13 42.13
C SER A 697 -42.00 -4.65 40.75
N VAL A 698 -42.33 -3.93 39.69
CA VAL A 698 -41.96 -4.23 38.31
C VAL A 698 -41.49 -2.95 37.61
N GLY A 699 -40.49 -3.05 36.73
CA GLY A 699 -40.12 -1.96 35.84
C GLY A 699 -41.01 -1.94 34.60
N VAL A 700 -41.60 -0.79 34.26
CA VAL A 700 -42.32 -0.58 33.00
C VAL A 700 -41.46 0.31 32.13
N ASN A 701 -40.88 -0.28 31.08
CA ASN A 701 -40.11 0.46 30.09
C ASN A 701 -41.04 1.03 29.03
N GLY A 702 -40.79 2.27 28.61
CA GLY A 702 -41.47 2.88 27.48
C GLY A 702 -41.34 2.10 26.18
N PRO A 703 -42.23 2.39 25.20
CA PRO A 703 -42.03 1.91 23.86
C PRO A 703 -40.68 2.47 23.37
N ARG A 704 -39.77 1.60 22.96
CA ARG A 704 -38.64 2.03 22.13
C ARG A 704 -39.13 2.50 20.78
#